data_AF-A0A1H0HQN8-F1
#
_entry.id   AF-A0A1H0HQN8-F1
#
_cell.length_a   1.000
_cell.length_b   1.000
_cell.length_c   1.000
_cell.angle_alpha   90.00
_cell.angle_beta   90.00
_cell.angle_gamma   90.00
#
_symmetry.space_group_name_H-M   'P 1'
#
loop_
_entity.id
_entity.type
_entity.pdbx_description
1 polymer ?
#
loop_
_entity_poly.entity_id
_entity_poly.type
_entity_poly.pdbx_seq_one_letter_code
_entity_poly.pdbx_strand_id
1 'polypeptide(L)'
;MAHRHWHTTTRWLLLLGGLLIAACSQGPQPGAVLDEAKLAGRDGKSFPHAAEDYFHDMDGALALSPQEVAGRNMWIVWTGGNDRLWDHMTDFTFGAFDLLKSISSHPSQGYSRANRWEYLGLVNEPCFGNASGPDKARHGLWLDVRDKGCAPDPFEDATKYPGVAIGARGKPLGDGSTLPVGSYYGEATGIVGLRLFPNPAFDEKAAKAWDAEKYYTDPKYYNRQDLVRPYRVGMSCGFCHVGPSPVNPPSDPNAPAFANLSSSVGAQYMWVDRLFIHNANKPEGQKNYMYQLAHSFRPGAMDTSLISTDNINNPRTMNAVYDFMARMGTAKQLWHEKLSGGELDNKQFNDYIASGPLSEFFDKASSTVRTPHVLKDGADSVGLLGALNRVYLNIGLFSEEWLLHFNAVVGGKTVTPIRIADAQKNSGYWQATEAGTPNTALFFLKAAKPDYLQDAPGGAAFLATDNSTLERGKAVFADTCARCHSSKAPTPPPDLGLEPQKCAGAGYLACFKRYWGWTQTEAYKTQMRQIVLAPDFLQGNYLSTEARIPSTLLRTNVCSPLATNALGGNIWDNFSSSSYKQLPSVGTVTLNDPFTGALLPYTMPAGGRGYTRVPSLIGLWSTGPYLLNNTVGPFESSPSVASRMKVFDASITQMLWPEKRERDAELGDKLPGTIDRTTQRSEVVVPAGYVPDALQPLQGTLHRWLPWLVGAGEDITLGPIPKGMPVNLIANLKLRAESDDVGDKLAHVRNVGELVLKLKADLATAPKDASDQELRAKFANLREPMLRLSKCPDFVVNRGHYFGTAEFNQQEGLSADEKAFGTEPVLSDDDKRALIAFLKTF
;
A
#
# COMPACT_ATOMS: atom_id res chain seq x y z
N MET A 1 -13.75 61.05 9.09
CA MET A 1 -13.81 59.57 9.05
C MET A 1 -13.92 58.97 7.63
N ALA A 2 -13.97 59.75 6.54
CA ALA A 2 -14.05 59.19 5.17
C ALA A 2 -12.70 58.84 4.51
N HIS A 3 -11.58 59.45 4.92
CA HIS A 3 -10.27 59.21 4.28
C HIS A 3 -9.53 57.93 4.71
N ARG A 4 -9.91 57.29 5.82
CA ARG A 4 -9.26 56.04 6.30
C ARG A 4 -9.83 54.75 5.68
N HIS A 5 -11.05 54.80 5.15
CA HIS A 5 -11.67 53.65 4.49
C HIS A 5 -11.19 53.45 3.06
N TRP A 6 -10.72 54.49 2.36
CA TRP A 6 -10.29 54.35 0.97
C TRP A 6 -8.95 53.61 0.83
N HIS A 7 -7.99 53.86 1.73
CA HIS A 7 -6.67 53.22 1.66
C HIS A 7 -6.67 51.72 2.03
N THR A 8 -7.69 51.25 2.76
CA THR A 8 -7.84 49.83 3.11
C THR A 8 -8.47 49.05 1.94
N THR A 9 -9.52 49.56 1.31
CA THR A 9 -10.14 48.91 0.14
C THR A 9 -9.22 48.86 -1.09
N THR A 10 -8.41 49.90 -1.36
CA THR A 10 -7.47 49.88 -2.48
C THR A 10 -6.33 48.86 -2.29
N ARG A 11 -5.89 48.61 -1.04
CA ARG A 11 -4.91 47.56 -0.72
C ARG A 11 -5.48 46.15 -0.89
N TRP A 12 -6.74 45.91 -0.51
CA TRP A 12 -7.42 44.62 -0.75
C TRP A 12 -7.69 44.36 -2.24
N LEU A 13 -8.01 45.39 -3.03
CA LEU A 13 -8.18 45.29 -4.48
C LEU A 13 -6.87 45.05 -5.24
N LEU A 14 -5.75 45.62 -4.77
CA LEU A 14 -4.42 45.33 -5.31
C LEU A 14 -3.90 43.94 -4.88
N LEU A 15 -4.29 43.45 -3.70
CA LEU A 15 -4.05 42.07 -3.25
C LEU A 15 -4.87 41.05 -4.05
N LEU A 16 -6.16 41.34 -4.29
CA LEU A 16 -7.01 40.54 -5.18
C LEU A 16 -6.51 40.60 -6.62
N GLY A 17 -6.07 41.76 -7.11
CA GLY A 17 -5.45 41.93 -8.42
C GLY A 17 -4.11 41.19 -8.55
N GLY A 18 -3.27 41.19 -7.51
CA GLY A 18 -2.02 40.43 -7.45
C GLY A 18 -2.23 38.91 -7.37
N LEU A 19 -3.26 38.45 -6.64
CA LEU A 19 -3.69 37.05 -6.60
C LEU A 19 -4.29 36.59 -7.95
N LEU A 20 -5.00 37.49 -8.66
CA LEU A 20 -5.54 37.22 -9.99
C LEU A 20 -4.44 37.20 -11.07
N ILE A 21 -3.39 38.02 -10.95
CA ILE A 21 -2.26 38.03 -11.89
C ILE A 21 -1.28 36.87 -11.61
N ALA A 22 -1.10 36.46 -10.35
CA ALA A 22 -0.39 35.21 -10.01
C ALA A 22 -1.16 33.94 -10.46
N ALA A 23 -2.49 34.03 -10.59
CA ALA A 23 -3.31 32.99 -11.24
C ALA A 23 -3.20 32.98 -12.78
N CYS A 24 -2.47 33.91 -13.40
CA CYS A 24 -2.29 34.00 -14.85
C CYS A 24 -1.02 33.29 -15.39
N SER A 25 -0.11 32.78 -14.55
CA SER A 25 0.84 31.76 -15.03
C SER A 25 0.14 30.41 -14.92
N GLN A 26 -0.41 29.89 -16.01
CA GLN A 26 -1.01 28.56 -15.99
C GLN A 26 0.09 27.54 -15.70
N GLY A 27 0.13 27.04 -14.45
CA GLY A 27 0.96 25.90 -14.08
C GLY A 27 0.64 24.67 -14.95
N PRO A 28 1.43 23.59 -14.84
CA PRO A 28 1.20 22.38 -15.60
C PRO A 28 -0.25 21.91 -15.47
N GLN A 29 -0.89 21.62 -16.60
CA GLN A 29 -2.27 21.16 -16.68
C GLN A 29 -2.29 19.63 -16.86
N PRO A 30 -3.22 18.92 -16.18
CA PRO A 30 -3.42 17.50 -16.43
C PRO A 30 -3.64 17.18 -17.92
N GLY A 31 -3.00 16.12 -18.39
CA GLY A 31 -3.04 15.61 -19.76
C GLY A 31 -2.10 16.33 -20.73
N ALA A 32 -1.37 17.35 -20.28
CA ALA A 32 -0.50 18.17 -21.13
C ALA A 32 1.00 18.05 -20.81
N VAL A 33 1.38 17.46 -19.68
CA VAL A 33 2.80 17.33 -19.31
C VAL A 33 3.43 16.09 -19.95
N LEU A 34 4.71 16.20 -20.25
CA LEU A 34 5.56 15.12 -20.74
C LEU A 34 6.43 14.61 -19.60
N ASP A 35 6.73 13.30 -19.59
CA ASP A 35 7.75 12.75 -18.68
C ASP A 35 9.17 13.16 -19.09
N GLU A 36 10.13 13.00 -18.17
CA GLU A 36 11.55 13.32 -18.44
C GLU A 36 12.09 12.64 -19.71
N ALA A 37 11.65 11.41 -20.03
CA ALA A 37 12.05 10.72 -21.25
C ALA A 37 11.56 11.44 -22.51
N LYS A 38 10.28 11.81 -22.58
CA LYS A 38 9.70 12.53 -23.72
C LYS A 38 10.29 13.92 -23.87
N LEU A 39 10.56 14.62 -22.77
CA LEU A 39 11.28 15.91 -22.79
C LEU A 39 12.69 15.78 -23.41
N ALA A 40 13.34 14.65 -23.21
CA ALA A 40 14.62 14.32 -23.84
C ALA A 40 14.49 13.71 -25.25
N GLY A 41 13.30 13.72 -25.85
CA GLY A 41 13.05 13.19 -27.20
C GLY A 41 13.04 11.67 -27.29
N ARG A 42 12.83 10.96 -26.18
CA ARG A 42 12.81 9.49 -26.11
C ARG A 42 11.40 8.94 -25.95
N ASP A 43 11.11 7.82 -26.60
CA ASP A 43 9.86 7.10 -26.49
C ASP A 43 10.07 5.69 -25.90
N GLY A 44 8.99 4.94 -25.71
CA GLY A 44 9.04 3.61 -25.12
C GLY A 44 9.96 2.62 -25.87
N LYS A 45 10.13 2.77 -27.19
CA LYS A 45 11.00 1.88 -27.98
C LYS A 45 12.48 2.06 -27.65
N SER A 46 12.85 3.21 -27.09
CA SER A 46 14.22 3.49 -26.65
C SER A 46 14.59 2.86 -25.29
N PHE A 47 13.67 2.13 -24.66
CA PHE A 47 13.88 1.45 -23.38
C PHE A 47 13.56 -0.06 -23.48
N PRO A 48 14.34 -0.83 -24.25
CA PRO A 48 14.16 -2.28 -24.33
C PRO A 48 14.40 -2.94 -22.96
N HIS A 49 13.52 -3.85 -22.55
CA HIS A 49 13.70 -4.54 -21.28
C HIS A 49 14.89 -5.51 -21.31
N ALA A 50 15.71 -5.47 -20.26
CA ALA A 50 16.88 -6.31 -20.10
C ALA A 50 16.52 -7.79 -19.98
N ALA A 51 17.26 -8.67 -20.66
CA ALA A 51 16.99 -10.11 -20.73
C ALA A 51 18.16 -10.96 -20.19
N GLU A 52 19.11 -10.32 -19.52
CA GLU A 52 20.22 -10.96 -18.82
C GLU A 52 19.69 -11.76 -17.63
N ASP A 53 20.10 -13.02 -17.54
CA ASP A 53 19.69 -13.95 -16.48
C ASP A 53 20.48 -13.70 -15.18
N TYR A 54 20.47 -12.44 -14.70
CA TYR A 54 21.25 -12.02 -13.54
C TYR A 54 20.69 -12.58 -12.22
N PHE A 55 19.37 -12.65 -12.10
CA PHE A 55 18.68 -13.18 -10.92
C PHE A 55 18.43 -14.70 -11.01
N HIS A 56 19.25 -15.44 -11.78
CA HIS A 56 19.04 -16.86 -12.11
C HIS A 56 18.65 -17.70 -10.90
N ASP A 57 19.37 -17.56 -9.78
CA ASP A 57 19.21 -18.40 -8.59
C ASP A 57 17.92 -18.12 -7.80
N MET A 58 17.27 -16.97 -7.99
CA MET A 58 16.03 -16.62 -7.28
C MET A 58 14.88 -17.56 -7.66
N ASP A 59 13.85 -17.60 -6.81
CA ASP A 59 12.61 -18.35 -7.08
C ASP A 59 12.84 -19.85 -7.34
N GLY A 60 13.89 -20.42 -6.75
CA GLY A 60 14.24 -21.83 -6.90
C GLY A 60 14.97 -22.17 -8.20
N ALA A 61 15.71 -21.21 -8.77
CA ALA A 61 16.50 -21.40 -9.99
C ALA A 61 15.68 -21.94 -11.18
N LEU A 62 14.48 -21.39 -11.38
CA LEU A 62 13.61 -21.80 -12.46
C LEU A 62 14.28 -21.54 -13.81
N ALA A 63 14.28 -22.54 -14.68
CA ALA A 63 14.77 -22.38 -16.06
C ALA A 63 13.82 -21.48 -16.85
N LEU A 64 14.13 -20.19 -16.99
CA LEU A 64 13.30 -19.19 -17.66
C LEU A 64 13.66 -19.03 -19.14
N SER A 65 12.67 -18.74 -20.00
CA SER A 65 12.90 -18.25 -21.36
C SER A 65 13.40 -16.80 -21.34
N PRO A 66 14.02 -16.28 -22.43
CA PRO A 66 14.47 -14.89 -22.48
C PRO A 66 13.36 -13.87 -22.17
N GLN A 67 12.12 -14.12 -22.61
CA GLN A 67 10.96 -13.29 -22.30
C GLN A 67 10.61 -13.35 -20.81
N GLU A 68 10.59 -14.54 -20.22
CA GLU A 68 10.35 -14.71 -18.78
C GLU A 68 11.45 -14.06 -17.93
N VAL A 69 12.72 -14.14 -18.36
CA VAL A 69 13.84 -13.41 -17.74
C VAL A 69 13.62 -11.91 -17.81
N ALA A 70 13.22 -11.38 -18.97
CA ALA A 70 12.90 -9.97 -19.11
C ALA A 70 11.73 -9.53 -18.22
N GLY A 71 10.72 -10.39 -18.04
CA GLY A 71 9.62 -10.17 -17.10
C GLY A 71 10.08 -10.11 -15.65
N ARG A 72 10.95 -11.03 -15.23
CA ARG A 72 11.56 -11.03 -13.89
C ARG A 72 12.40 -9.78 -13.66
N ASN A 73 13.24 -9.41 -14.63
CA ASN A 73 14.08 -8.22 -14.54
C ASN A 73 13.22 -6.95 -14.47
N MET A 74 12.16 -6.86 -15.28
CA MET A 74 11.21 -5.76 -15.18
C MET A 74 10.60 -5.66 -13.77
N TRP A 75 10.18 -6.78 -13.19
CA TRP A 75 9.63 -6.80 -11.83
C TRP A 75 10.65 -6.36 -10.76
N ILE A 76 11.91 -6.80 -10.86
CA ILE A 76 12.91 -6.64 -9.79
C ILE A 76 13.73 -5.34 -9.92
N VAL A 77 13.91 -4.77 -11.12
CA VAL A 77 14.81 -3.60 -11.31
C VAL A 77 14.23 -2.44 -12.12
N TRP A 78 13.11 -2.60 -12.83
CA TRP A 78 12.56 -1.48 -13.61
C TRP A 78 11.89 -0.44 -12.70
N THR A 79 12.39 0.80 -12.74
CA THR A 79 11.87 1.93 -11.95
C THR A 79 11.01 2.89 -12.77
N GLY A 80 11.15 2.89 -14.11
CA GLY A 80 10.34 3.71 -15.01
C GLY A 80 10.41 5.21 -14.72
N GLY A 81 11.58 5.72 -14.33
CA GLY A 81 11.80 7.15 -14.04
C GLY A 81 11.13 7.64 -12.74
N ASN A 82 10.68 6.74 -11.87
CA ASN A 82 10.03 7.13 -10.62
C ASN A 82 10.98 7.69 -9.56
N ASP A 83 12.28 7.72 -9.80
CA ASP A 83 13.28 8.37 -8.94
C ASP A 83 12.94 9.84 -8.72
N ARG A 84 12.28 10.48 -9.69
CA ARG A 84 11.70 11.81 -9.56
C ARG A 84 10.67 11.90 -8.42
N LEU A 85 9.71 10.98 -8.34
CA LEU A 85 8.69 11.02 -7.29
C LEU A 85 9.34 10.98 -5.91
N TRP A 86 10.22 10.01 -5.71
CA TRP A 86 10.79 9.73 -4.41
C TRP A 86 11.76 10.81 -3.94
N ASP A 87 12.42 11.53 -4.86
CA ASP A 87 13.16 12.76 -4.56
C ASP A 87 12.22 13.86 -4.05
N HIS A 88 11.10 14.11 -4.75
CA HIS A 88 10.11 15.12 -4.34
C HIS A 88 9.30 14.74 -3.09
N MET A 89 9.23 13.46 -2.73
CA MET A 89 8.52 13.03 -1.53
C MET A 89 9.12 13.62 -0.25
N THR A 90 10.41 13.95 -0.26
CA THR A 90 11.03 14.73 0.83
C THR A 90 10.34 16.07 1.00
N ASP A 91 9.94 16.74 -0.08
CA ASP A 91 9.26 18.03 0.04
C ASP A 91 7.84 17.90 0.58
N PHE A 92 7.09 16.91 0.08
CA PHE A 92 5.71 16.67 0.50
C PHE A 92 5.59 16.16 1.95
N THR A 93 6.67 15.61 2.49
CA THR A 93 6.75 15.13 3.88
C THR A 93 7.58 16.05 4.78
N PHE A 94 7.96 17.22 4.26
CA PHE A 94 8.72 18.23 4.97
C PHE A 94 10.04 17.72 5.58
N GLY A 95 10.81 16.97 4.78
CA GLY A 95 12.10 16.41 5.17
C GLY A 95 12.02 15.11 5.97
N ALA A 96 10.81 14.63 6.31
CA ALA A 96 10.68 13.40 7.10
C ALA A 96 11.08 12.16 6.29
N PHE A 97 10.61 12.06 5.04
CA PHE A 97 10.94 10.98 4.12
C PHE A 97 12.18 11.33 3.28
N ASP A 98 13.18 10.45 3.26
CA ASP A 98 14.35 10.61 2.40
C ASP A 98 14.99 9.25 2.09
N LEU A 99 14.75 8.71 0.89
CA LEU A 99 15.32 7.42 0.49
C LEU A 99 16.85 7.44 0.39
N LEU A 100 17.47 8.57 0.08
CA LEU A 100 18.93 8.65 -0.02
C LEU A 100 19.58 8.53 1.37
N LYS A 101 18.90 8.97 2.42
CA LYS A 101 19.26 8.62 3.81
C LYS A 101 18.95 7.16 4.12
N SER A 102 17.81 6.64 3.67
CA SER A 102 17.38 5.26 3.94
C SER A 102 18.33 4.18 3.40
N ILE A 103 19.03 4.45 2.30
CA ILE A 103 20.03 3.54 1.72
C ILE A 103 21.44 3.74 2.28
N SER A 104 21.65 4.74 3.15
CA SER A 104 22.96 5.09 3.68
C SER A 104 23.33 4.25 4.90
N SER A 105 24.62 3.96 5.03
CA SER A 105 25.23 3.35 6.21
C SER A 105 25.97 4.39 7.08
N HIS A 106 25.65 5.68 6.93
CA HIS A 106 26.22 6.75 7.75
C HIS A 106 25.93 6.53 9.25
N PRO A 107 26.91 6.70 10.16
CA PRO A 107 26.73 6.41 11.59
C PRO A 107 25.55 7.13 12.26
N SER A 108 25.19 8.33 11.81
CA SER A 108 24.04 9.08 12.36
C SER A 108 22.67 8.45 12.08
N GLN A 109 22.58 7.50 11.16
CA GLN A 109 21.34 6.78 10.85
C GLN A 109 20.97 5.77 11.95
N GLY A 110 21.95 5.24 12.69
CA GLY A 110 21.73 4.25 13.74
C GLY A 110 21.51 2.82 13.24
N TYR A 111 21.64 2.60 11.93
CA TYR A 111 21.69 1.29 11.28
C TYR A 111 22.67 1.34 10.11
N SER A 112 23.00 0.17 9.59
CA SER A 112 23.87 -0.02 8.43
C SER A 112 23.46 -1.30 7.71
N ARG A 113 24.15 -1.67 6.64
CA ARG A 113 23.92 -2.97 5.98
C ARG A 113 23.91 -4.16 6.95
N ALA A 114 24.71 -4.11 8.02
CA ALA A 114 24.88 -5.21 8.97
C ALA A 114 23.67 -5.50 9.88
N ASN A 115 22.71 -4.57 9.99
CA ASN A 115 21.51 -4.72 10.82
C ASN A 115 20.26 -4.07 10.20
N ARG A 116 20.32 -3.74 8.90
CA ARG A 116 19.23 -3.11 8.15
C ARG A 116 18.01 -4.02 8.09
N TRP A 117 18.21 -5.34 8.13
CA TRP A 117 17.11 -6.28 8.18
C TRP A 117 16.30 -6.12 9.47
N GLU A 118 16.93 -6.14 10.64
CA GLU A 118 16.23 -6.01 11.91
C GLU A 118 15.63 -4.62 12.10
N TYR A 119 16.33 -3.59 11.60
CA TYR A 119 15.90 -2.20 11.77
C TYR A 119 14.85 -1.77 10.75
N LEU A 120 15.02 -2.01 9.46
CA LEU A 120 14.08 -1.56 8.41
C LEU A 120 13.27 -2.69 7.77
N GLY A 121 13.70 -3.94 7.92
CA GLY A 121 13.10 -5.07 7.19
C GLY A 121 13.42 -5.09 5.70
N LEU A 122 14.48 -4.40 5.27
CA LEU A 122 14.89 -4.34 3.87
C LEU A 122 15.85 -5.48 3.53
N VAL A 123 15.68 -6.01 2.33
CA VAL A 123 16.52 -7.09 1.80
C VAL A 123 17.81 -6.51 1.22
N ASN A 124 18.94 -6.87 1.80
CA ASN A 124 20.23 -6.53 1.24
C ASN A 124 20.45 -7.28 -0.08
N GLU A 125 20.96 -6.59 -1.09
CA GLU A 125 21.40 -7.24 -2.32
C GLU A 125 22.67 -8.08 -2.04
N PRO A 126 22.72 -9.34 -2.50
CA PRO A 126 23.97 -10.12 -2.50
C PRO A 126 25.08 -9.38 -3.26
N CYS A 127 26.35 -9.71 -2.99
CA CYS A 127 27.52 -9.09 -3.63
C CYS A 127 27.80 -7.62 -3.25
N PHE A 128 27.27 -7.15 -2.12
CA PHE A 128 27.58 -5.83 -1.59
C PHE A 128 28.16 -5.92 -0.18
N GLY A 129 29.16 -5.09 0.10
CA GLY A 129 29.71 -4.82 1.42
C GLY A 129 29.21 -3.49 1.99
N ASN A 130 29.28 -3.37 3.32
CA ASN A 130 28.95 -2.13 4.02
C ASN A 130 29.89 -0.98 3.62
N ALA A 131 29.38 0.25 3.55
CA ALA A 131 30.22 1.44 3.37
C ALA A 131 31.27 1.54 4.49
N SER A 132 32.54 1.74 4.14
CA SER A 132 33.64 1.89 5.10
C SER A 132 33.91 3.35 5.52
N GLY A 133 33.28 4.30 4.84
CA GLY A 133 33.50 5.73 5.00
C GLY A 133 32.77 6.53 3.92
N PRO A 134 32.91 7.88 3.93
CA PRO A 134 32.40 8.72 2.86
C PRO A 134 33.19 8.48 1.57
N ASP A 135 32.50 8.23 0.45
CA ASP A 135 33.13 8.01 -0.85
C ASP A 135 33.12 9.29 -1.70
N LYS A 136 34.30 9.79 -2.08
CA LYS A 136 34.46 10.98 -2.92
C LYS A 136 33.83 10.80 -4.32
N ALA A 137 33.88 9.58 -4.89
CA ALA A 137 33.23 9.28 -6.16
C ALA A 137 31.69 9.29 -6.04
N ARG A 138 31.17 9.21 -4.82
CA ARG A 138 29.75 9.30 -4.46
C ARG A 138 29.43 10.60 -3.70
N HIS A 139 30.17 11.67 -3.97
CA HIS A 139 29.96 12.99 -3.35
C HIS A 139 29.98 12.98 -1.81
N GLY A 140 30.77 12.09 -1.19
CA GLY A 140 30.92 11.98 0.27
C GLY A 140 29.82 11.18 0.96
N LEU A 141 28.94 10.50 0.22
CA LEU A 141 27.91 9.63 0.78
C LEU A 141 28.48 8.29 1.27
N TRP A 142 27.73 7.63 2.16
CA TRP A 142 28.06 6.34 2.77
C TRP A 142 27.17 5.24 2.17
N LEU A 143 27.39 4.91 0.90
CA LEU A 143 26.59 3.92 0.18
C LEU A 143 27.29 2.55 0.18
N ASP A 144 26.51 1.47 0.19
CA ASP A 144 27.05 0.12 0.11
C ASP A 144 27.82 -0.08 -1.20
N VAL A 145 28.88 -0.89 -1.15
CA VAL A 145 29.84 -1.03 -2.26
C VAL A 145 29.80 -2.46 -2.79
N ARG A 146 29.69 -2.62 -4.11
CA ARG A 146 29.76 -3.93 -4.75
C ARG A 146 31.13 -4.58 -4.49
N ASP A 147 31.13 -5.85 -4.11
CA ASP A 147 32.34 -6.61 -3.86
C ASP A 147 33.14 -6.83 -5.15
N LYS A 148 34.45 -6.63 -5.09
CA LYS A 148 35.37 -6.73 -6.26
C LYS A 148 35.38 -8.10 -6.93
N GLY A 149 35.00 -9.16 -6.21
CA GLY A 149 34.97 -10.54 -6.71
C GLY A 149 33.67 -10.90 -7.43
N CYS A 150 32.67 -10.02 -7.42
CA CYS A 150 31.38 -10.29 -8.03
C CYS A 150 31.33 -9.84 -9.49
N ALA A 151 30.49 -10.51 -10.28
CA ALA A 151 30.19 -10.09 -11.64
C ALA A 151 29.64 -8.66 -11.66
N PRO A 152 29.87 -7.88 -12.73
CA PRO A 152 29.19 -6.60 -12.90
C PRO A 152 27.68 -6.76 -12.90
N ASP A 153 26.97 -5.77 -12.37
CA ASP A 153 25.53 -5.66 -12.57
C ASP A 153 25.28 -5.29 -14.05
N PRO A 154 24.62 -6.15 -14.86
CA PRO A 154 24.40 -5.87 -16.28
C PRO A 154 23.48 -4.67 -16.52
N PHE A 155 22.63 -4.31 -15.56
CA PHE A 155 21.71 -3.19 -15.68
C PHE A 155 22.44 -1.84 -15.59
N GLU A 156 23.67 -1.80 -15.05
CA GLU A 156 24.48 -0.58 -14.94
C GLU A 156 25.19 -0.21 -16.26
N ASP A 157 25.15 -1.06 -17.28
CA ASP A 157 25.78 -0.80 -18.57
C ASP A 157 25.09 0.36 -19.30
N ALA A 158 25.64 1.57 -19.14
CA ALA A 158 25.15 2.79 -19.78
C ALA A 158 25.35 2.82 -21.30
N THR A 159 26.15 1.92 -21.88
CA THR A 159 26.27 1.79 -23.34
C THR A 159 25.10 1.00 -23.89
N LYS A 160 24.75 -0.10 -23.22
CA LYS A 160 23.62 -0.95 -23.59
C LYS A 160 22.28 -0.34 -23.21
N TYR A 161 22.21 0.32 -22.06
CA TYR A 161 21.02 0.92 -21.47
C TYR A 161 21.20 2.42 -21.25
N PRO A 162 21.41 3.21 -22.31
CA PRO A 162 21.78 4.62 -22.17
C PRO A 162 20.72 5.38 -21.38
N GLY A 163 21.10 6.06 -20.30
CA GLY A 163 20.21 6.87 -19.48
C GLY A 163 19.65 8.09 -20.20
N VAL A 164 18.76 8.82 -19.53
CA VAL A 164 18.09 9.99 -20.10
C VAL A 164 18.92 11.25 -19.83
N ALA A 165 19.48 11.83 -20.90
CA ALA A 165 20.25 13.07 -20.84
C ALA A 165 19.33 14.29 -20.70
N ILE A 166 19.05 14.68 -19.45
CA ILE A 166 18.20 15.81 -19.09
C ILE A 166 18.83 16.62 -17.94
N GLY A 167 18.55 17.92 -17.90
CA GLY A 167 19.08 18.80 -16.84
C GLY A 167 20.61 18.86 -16.86
N ALA A 168 21.24 18.54 -15.73
CA ALA A 168 22.69 18.51 -15.52
C ALA A 168 23.35 17.20 -15.98
N ARG A 169 22.59 16.14 -16.28
CA ARG A 169 23.16 14.85 -16.72
C ARG A 169 23.97 15.04 -18.01
N GLY A 170 25.25 14.67 -17.98
CA GLY A 170 26.21 14.85 -19.06
C GLY A 170 26.88 16.23 -19.10
N LYS A 171 26.68 17.10 -18.09
CA LYS A 171 27.26 18.45 -18.03
C LYS A 171 28.36 18.57 -16.96
N PRO A 172 29.33 19.49 -17.14
CA PRO A 172 30.37 19.75 -16.14
C PRO A 172 29.80 20.27 -14.81
N LEU A 173 30.45 19.90 -13.70
CA LEU A 173 30.09 20.33 -12.34
C LEU A 173 30.97 21.47 -11.79
N GLY A 174 31.93 21.95 -12.58
CA GLY A 174 32.82 23.05 -12.19
C GLY A 174 34.01 22.68 -11.30
N ASP A 175 34.11 21.42 -10.85
CA ASP A 175 35.23 20.86 -10.10
C ASP A 175 36.17 19.99 -10.98
N GLY A 176 35.99 20.04 -12.30
CA GLY A 176 36.68 19.21 -13.28
C GLY A 176 35.98 17.86 -13.56
N SER A 177 34.92 17.53 -12.82
CA SER A 177 34.07 16.36 -13.10
C SER A 177 32.86 16.72 -13.97
N THR A 178 32.19 15.68 -14.49
CA THR A 178 30.96 15.75 -15.27
C THR A 178 29.92 14.87 -14.59
N LEU A 179 28.70 15.36 -14.41
CA LEU A 179 27.63 14.52 -13.88
C LEU A 179 27.32 13.43 -14.90
N PRO A 180 27.39 12.12 -14.56
CA PRO A 180 27.12 11.07 -15.52
C PRO A 180 25.65 11.06 -15.96
N VAL A 181 25.40 10.62 -17.20
CA VAL A 181 24.03 10.30 -17.64
C VAL A 181 23.57 8.97 -17.03
N GLY A 182 24.48 7.99 -16.91
CA GLY A 182 24.23 6.68 -16.32
C GLY A 182 23.38 5.76 -17.20
N SER A 183 22.95 4.64 -16.60
CA SER A 183 21.98 3.72 -17.19
C SER A 183 20.53 4.11 -16.84
N TYR A 184 19.55 3.83 -17.71
CA TYR A 184 18.14 4.03 -17.35
C TYR A 184 17.61 3.02 -16.31
N TYR A 185 18.36 1.98 -15.99
CA TYR A 185 18.10 1.13 -14.82
C TYR A 185 18.76 1.66 -13.54
N GLY A 186 19.63 2.67 -13.64
CA GLY A 186 20.38 3.20 -12.52
C GLY A 186 21.41 2.21 -11.98
N GLU A 187 22.08 2.60 -10.90
CA GLU A 187 23.09 1.80 -10.21
C GLU A 187 22.49 1.07 -9.00
N ALA A 188 22.95 -0.14 -8.70
CA ALA A 188 22.52 -0.87 -7.53
C ALA A 188 22.90 -0.14 -6.24
N THR A 189 21.97 -0.09 -5.28
CA THR A 189 22.19 0.60 -3.99
C THR A 189 22.74 -0.33 -2.90
N GLY A 190 22.81 -1.64 -3.15
CA GLY A 190 23.01 -2.66 -2.12
C GLY A 190 21.72 -3.11 -1.42
N ILE A 191 20.56 -2.60 -1.85
CA ILE A 191 19.22 -3.02 -1.41
C ILE A 191 18.42 -3.45 -2.63
N VAL A 192 17.83 -4.65 -2.56
CA VAL A 192 17.06 -5.20 -3.68
C VAL A 192 15.89 -4.28 -4.01
N GLY A 193 15.80 -3.92 -5.30
CA GLY A 193 14.71 -3.12 -5.83
C GLY A 193 14.86 -1.60 -5.70
N LEU A 194 15.92 -1.09 -5.07
CA LEU A 194 16.26 0.33 -5.05
C LEU A 194 17.48 0.63 -5.94
N ARG A 195 17.33 1.63 -6.82
CA ARG A 195 18.34 2.00 -7.83
C ARG A 195 18.72 3.47 -7.70
N LEU A 196 20.00 3.78 -7.90
CA LEU A 196 20.57 5.12 -7.76
C LEU A 196 20.71 5.80 -9.12
N PHE A 197 20.24 7.04 -9.23
CA PHE A 197 20.31 7.82 -10.46
C PHE A 197 20.96 9.18 -10.20
N PRO A 198 21.87 9.67 -11.05
CA PRO A 198 22.37 11.04 -10.97
C PRO A 198 21.19 12.03 -11.02
N ASN A 199 21.13 12.99 -10.09
CA ASN A 199 20.02 13.94 -10.03
C ASN A 199 20.18 14.99 -11.16
N PRO A 200 19.25 15.08 -12.12
CA PRO A 200 19.36 16.04 -13.21
C PRO A 200 19.29 17.51 -12.75
N ALA A 201 18.90 17.78 -11.50
CA ALA A 201 18.98 19.13 -10.93
C ALA A 201 20.37 19.45 -10.32
N PHE A 202 21.26 18.48 -10.15
CA PHE A 202 22.56 18.66 -9.49
C PHE A 202 23.59 19.28 -10.45
N ASP A 203 23.41 20.56 -10.73
CA ASP A 203 24.30 21.37 -11.57
C ASP A 203 25.55 21.88 -10.80
N GLU A 204 26.37 22.70 -11.46
CA GLU A 204 27.57 23.31 -10.84
C GLU A 204 27.25 24.11 -9.56
N LYS A 205 26.08 24.79 -9.50
CA LYS A 205 25.68 25.55 -8.31
C LYS A 205 25.33 24.59 -7.17
N ALA A 206 24.57 23.54 -7.46
CA ALA A 206 24.22 22.51 -6.49
C ALA A 206 25.48 21.79 -5.97
N ALA A 207 26.41 21.43 -6.85
CA ALA A 207 27.67 20.80 -6.49
C ALA A 207 28.50 21.65 -5.54
N LYS A 208 28.61 22.96 -5.78
CA LYS A 208 29.30 23.90 -4.87
C LYS A 208 28.60 24.07 -3.52
N ALA A 209 27.27 23.93 -3.49
CA ALA A 209 26.47 24.06 -2.28
C ALA A 209 26.39 22.77 -1.45
N TRP A 210 26.82 21.64 -2.02
CA TRP A 210 26.70 20.31 -1.43
C TRP A 210 27.71 20.08 -0.28
N ASP A 211 27.19 19.58 0.84
CA ASP A 211 27.95 19.20 2.03
C ASP A 211 27.33 17.91 2.59
N ALA A 212 27.98 16.78 2.32
CA ALA A 212 27.45 15.46 2.68
C ALA A 212 27.33 15.25 4.19
N GLU A 213 28.27 15.77 4.98
CA GLU A 213 28.24 15.61 6.44
C GLU A 213 27.05 16.38 7.02
N LYS A 214 26.85 17.64 6.59
CA LYS A 214 25.69 18.43 7.02
C LYS A 214 24.37 17.85 6.55
N TYR A 215 24.34 17.23 5.37
CA TYR A 215 23.15 16.51 4.91
C TYR A 215 22.69 15.42 5.91
N TYR A 216 23.64 14.75 6.60
CA TYR A 216 23.32 13.74 7.61
C TYR A 216 23.15 14.28 9.03
N THR A 217 23.73 15.43 9.36
CA THR A 217 23.91 15.86 10.77
C THR A 217 23.33 17.21 11.12
N ASP A 218 23.02 18.07 10.13
CA ASP A 218 22.53 19.43 10.36
C ASP A 218 21.10 19.62 9.81
N PRO A 219 20.08 19.62 10.68
CA PRO A 219 18.69 19.87 10.28
C PRO A 219 18.48 21.17 9.53
N LYS A 220 19.25 22.23 9.84
CA LYS A 220 19.12 23.52 9.14
C LYS A 220 19.63 23.44 7.71
N TYR A 221 20.54 22.50 7.43
CA TYR A 221 21.05 22.26 6.09
C TYR A 221 20.12 21.34 5.30
N TYR A 222 19.77 20.17 5.85
CA TYR A 222 19.02 19.17 5.09
C TYR A 222 17.52 19.45 4.95
N ASN A 223 16.94 20.35 5.75
CA ASN A 223 15.55 20.81 5.58
C ASN A 223 15.43 22.05 4.68
N ARG A 224 16.50 22.43 3.97
CA ARG A 224 16.45 23.48 2.95
C ARG A 224 15.68 23.00 1.74
N GLN A 225 14.65 23.75 1.34
CA GLN A 225 13.91 23.48 0.09
C GLN A 225 14.77 23.58 -1.17
N ASP A 226 15.81 24.41 -1.14
CA ASP A 226 16.71 24.61 -2.29
C ASP A 226 17.91 23.64 -2.28
N LEU A 227 17.96 22.68 -1.35
CA LEU A 227 19.00 21.66 -1.33
C LEU A 227 18.74 20.65 -2.45
N VAL A 228 19.67 20.58 -3.39
CA VAL A 228 19.68 19.55 -4.42
C VAL A 228 20.66 18.45 -4.03
N ARG A 229 20.16 17.23 -3.88
CA ARG A 229 20.96 16.03 -3.62
C ARG A 229 21.66 15.56 -4.89
N PRO A 230 22.87 14.96 -4.81
CA PRO A 230 23.61 14.47 -5.97
C PRO A 230 22.92 13.32 -6.71
N TYR A 231 22.10 12.55 -5.99
CA TYR A 231 21.38 11.40 -6.54
C TYR A 231 19.90 11.43 -6.18
N ARG A 232 19.12 10.79 -7.03
CA ARG A 232 17.75 10.34 -6.77
C ARG A 232 17.75 8.83 -6.59
N VAL A 233 16.80 8.31 -5.83
CA VAL A 233 16.62 6.86 -5.61
C VAL A 233 15.31 6.42 -6.25
N GLY A 234 15.40 5.54 -7.25
CA GLY A 234 14.24 4.91 -7.88
C GLY A 234 13.89 3.60 -7.19
N MET A 235 12.61 3.23 -7.29
CA MET A 235 12.04 2.04 -6.67
C MET A 235 11.45 1.13 -7.74
N SER A 236 11.65 -0.17 -7.66
CA SER A 236 10.96 -1.17 -8.49
C SER A 236 9.93 -1.94 -7.66
N CYS A 237 9.11 -2.76 -8.31
CA CYS A 237 8.20 -3.66 -7.61
C CYS A 237 8.94 -4.64 -6.68
N GLY A 238 10.20 -4.98 -7.01
CA GLY A 238 11.05 -5.82 -6.19
C GLY A 238 11.24 -5.32 -4.76
N PHE A 239 11.23 -4.01 -4.52
CA PHE A 239 11.36 -3.44 -3.16
C PHE A 239 10.23 -3.87 -2.22
N CYS A 240 9.00 -4.00 -2.74
CA CYS A 240 7.82 -4.38 -1.96
C CYS A 240 7.50 -5.88 -2.04
N HIS A 241 8.02 -6.59 -3.05
CA HIS A 241 7.62 -7.96 -3.35
C HIS A 241 8.72 -9.02 -3.19
N VAL A 242 10.00 -8.63 -3.17
CA VAL A 242 11.09 -9.55 -2.86
C VAL A 242 11.21 -9.72 -1.35
N GLY A 243 11.31 -10.97 -0.91
CA GLY A 243 11.54 -11.34 0.48
C GLY A 243 12.27 -12.67 0.62
N PRO A 244 12.66 -13.07 1.84
CA PRO A 244 13.23 -14.39 2.09
C PRO A 244 12.27 -15.50 1.65
N SER A 245 12.76 -16.44 0.83
CA SER A 245 12.03 -17.63 0.43
C SER A 245 11.60 -18.44 1.67
N PRO A 246 10.32 -18.80 1.84
CA PRO A 246 9.88 -19.65 2.92
C PRO A 246 10.49 -21.06 2.86
N VAL A 247 10.68 -21.61 1.66
CA VAL A 247 11.23 -22.95 1.45
C VAL A 247 12.76 -22.99 1.35
N ASN A 248 13.42 -21.83 1.24
CA ASN A 248 14.87 -21.72 1.31
C ASN A 248 15.33 -20.43 2.03
N PRO A 249 14.94 -20.23 3.30
CA PRO A 249 15.24 -18.99 4.00
C PRO A 249 16.74 -18.83 4.22
N PRO A 250 17.27 -17.60 4.24
CA PRO A 250 18.67 -17.36 4.52
C PRO A 250 18.99 -17.74 5.97
N SER A 251 20.19 -18.27 6.20
CA SER A 251 20.71 -18.52 7.55
C SER A 251 21.00 -17.22 8.30
N ASP A 252 21.49 -16.20 7.58
CA ASP A 252 21.64 -14.82 8.03
C ASP A 252 20.86 -13.89 7.09
N PRO A 253 19.75 -13.27 7.55
CA PRO A 253 18.97 -12.36 6.72
C PRO A 253 19.71 -11.05 6.36
N ASN A 254 20.79 -10.70 7.07
CA ASN A 254 21.64 -9.57 6.68
C ASN A 254 22.59 -9.94 5.53
N ALA A 255 22.85 -11.23 5.27
CA ALA A 255 23.73 -11.71 4.21
C ALA A 255 23.06 -12.81 3.37
N PRO A 256 21.92 -12.53 2.70
CA PRO A 256 21.26 -13.53 1.87
C PRO A 256 22.07 -13.81 0.60
N ALA A 257 21.91 -15.01 0.03
CA ALA A 257 22.22 -15.28 -1.36
C ALA A 257 20.96 -15.08 -2.23
N PHE A 258 21.12 -14.91 -3.55
CA PHE A 258 19.97 -14.81 -4.46
C PHE A 258 19.07 -16.06 -4.37
N ALA A 259 19.65 -17.26 -4.17
CA ALA A 259 18.91 -18.50 -3.95
C ALA A 259 17.98 -18.47 -2.73
N ASN A 260 18.23 -17.58 -1.76
CA ASN A 260 17.41 -17.45 -0.55
C ASN A 260 16.24 -16.48 -0.72
N LEU A 261 16.07 -15.87 -1.89
CA LEU A 261 15.08 -14.83 -2.13
C LEU A 261 14.00 -15.32 -3.09
N SER A 262 12.76 -14.90 -2.80
CA SER A 262 11.64 -15.05 -3.71
C SER A 262 11.10 -13.68 -4.10
N SER A 263 10.70 -13.54 -5.36
CA SER A 263 10.14 -12.34 -5.95
C SER A 263 8.63 -12.17 -5.76
N SER A 264 7.96 -13.17 -5.19
CA SER A 264 6.49 -13.23 -5.12
C SER A 264 5.92 -13.27 -3.71
N VAL A 265 6.72 -13.45 -2.66
CA VAL A 265 6.22 -13.65 -1.29
C VAL A 265 5.81 -12.37 -0.55
N GLY A 266 6.24 -11.20 -1.04
CA GLY A 266 6.01 -9.92 -0.38
C GLY A 266 7.09 -9.57 0.66
N ALA A 267 7.33 -8.28 0.85
CA ALA A 267 8.25 -7.77 1.88
C ALA A 267 7.60 -7.80 3.28
N GLN A 268 7.41 -9.01 3.82
CA GLN A 268 6.68 -9.29 5.07
C GLN A 268 7.30 -8.67 6.34
N TYR A 269 8.53 -8.20 6.26
CA TYR A 269 9.32 -7.75 7.41
C TYR A 269 9.54 -6.24 7.45
N MET A 270 9.08 -5.51 6.43
CA MET A 270 9.33 -4.07 6.25
C MET A 270 8.71 -3.24 7.38
N TRP A 271 9.51 -2.31 7.94
CA TRP A 271 9.09 -1.35 8.96
C TRP A 271 8.86 0.03 8.33
N VAL A 272 7.61 0.31 7.96
CA VAL A 272 7.25 1.52 7.21
C VAL A 272 7.46 2.79 8.03
N ASP A 273 7.20 2.76 9.34
CA ASP A 273 7.43 3.91 10.23
C ASP A 273 8.88 4.39 10.23
N ARG A 274 9.83 3.45 10.24
CA ARG A 274 11.27 3.73 10.20
C ARG A 274 11.77 4.11 8.81
N LEU A 275 11.13 3.58 7.76
CA LEU A 275 11.45 3.94 6.37
C LEU A 275 10.93 5.34 6.01
N PHE A 276 9.73 5.70 6.48
CA PHE A 276 9.07 6.96 6.13
C PHE A 276 9.54 8.14 6.95
N ILE A 277 10.09 7.89 8.14
CA ILE A 277 10.60 8.91 9.04
C ILE A 277 12.08 8.59 9.30
N HIS A 278 13.00 9.24 8.57
CA HIS A 278 14.43 8.90 8.60
C HIS A 278 15.08 9.04 9.98
N ASN A 279 14.48 9.82 10.89
CA ASN A 279 14.92 10.02 12.27
C ASN A 279 13.98 9.35 13.30
N ALA A 280 13.25 8.28 12.92
CA ALA A 280 12.34 7.53 13.78
C ALA A 280 12.99 6.94 15.07
N ASN A 281 14.30 6.74 15.06
CA ASN A 281 15.07 6.32 16.24
C ASN A 281 15.32 7.44 17.26
N LYS A 282 14.94 8.68 16.94
CA LYS A 282 15.16 9.84 17.82
C LYS A 282 13.83 10.36 18.38
N PRO A 283 13.81 10.91 19.61
CA PRO A 283 12.60 11.48 20.20
C PRO A 283 11.92 12.54 19.34
N GLU A 284 12.69 13.33 18.58
CA GLU A 284 12.16 14.36 17.69
C GLU A 284 11.33 13.76 16.55
N GLY A 285 11.82 12.69 15.92
CA GLY A 285 11.08 11.98 14.87
C GLY A 285 9.80 11.35 15.40
N GLN A 286 9.85 10.76 16.60
CA GLN A 286 8.69 10.12 17.22
C GLN A 286 7.61 11.11 17.66
N LYS A 287 7.97 12.39 17.90
CA LYS A 287 7.01 13.46 18.20
C LYS A 287 6.21 13.90 16.98
N ASN A 288 6.67 13.60 15.77
CA ASN A 288 5.89 13.87 14.56
C ASN A 288 4.67 12.94 14.51
N TYR A 289 3.48 13.51 14.34
CA TYR A 289 2.25 12.72 14.20
C TYR A 289 2.31 11.75 13.00
N MET A 290 3.05 12.07 11.93
CA MET A 290 3.28 11.14 10.82
C MET A 290 3.99 9.86 11.26
N TYR A 291 4.88 9.93 12.25
CA TYR A 291 5.43 8.72 12.88
C TYR A 291 4.33 7.96 13.61
N GLN A 292 3.48 8.62 14.39
CA GLN A 292 2.38 7.94 15.11
C GLN A 292 1.40 7.25 14.15
N LEU A 293 1.13 7.87 12.99
CA LEU A 293 0.36 7.27 11.91
C LEU A 293 1.07 6.04 11.34
N ALA A 294 2.30 6.19 10.85
CA ALA A 294 3.03 5.09 10.23
C ALA A 294 3.35 3.96 11.22
N HIS A 295 3.49 4.26 12.51
CA HIS A 295 3.69 3.29 13.58
C HIS A 295 2.44 2.42 13.82
N SER A 296 1.27 2.86 13.35
CA SER A 296 0.07 2.03 13.29
C SER A 296 0.15 0.98 12.16
N PHE A 297 1.16 1.02 11.29
CA PHE A 297 1.34 0.06 10.21
C PHE A 297 2.23 -1.06 10.75
N ARG A 298 1.64 -2.23 11.01
CA ARG A 298 2.41 -3.35 11.55
C ARG A 298 3.43 -3.82 10.52
N PRO A 299 4.55 -4.45 10.95
CA PRO A 299 5.59 -4.87 10.01
C PRO A 299 5.02 -5.68 8.84
N GLY A 300 5.47 -5.39 7.63
CA GLY A 300 4.97 -6.00 6.39
C GLY A 300 3.62 -5.45 5.88
N ALA A 301 3.04 -4.45 6.55
CA ALA A 301 1.85 -3.74 6.10
C ALA A 301 2.15 -2.26 5.81
N MET A 302 1.49 -1.71 4.80
CA MET A 302 1.63 -0.32 4.37
C MET A 302 0.32 0.21 3.83
N ASP A 303 0.03 1.49 4.08
CA ASP A 303 -1.00 2.21 3.34
C ASP A 303 -0.41 2.82 2.07
N THR A 304 -0.54 2.12 0.94
CA THR A 304 -0.09 2.65 -0.37
C THR A 304 -0.90 3.85 -0.83
N SER A 305 -2.07 4.09 -0.24
CA SER A 305 -2.89 5.28 -0.52
C SER A 305 -2.24 6.54 0.05
N LEU A 306 -1.32 6.44 1.01
CA LEU A 306 -0.71 7.58 1.71
C LEU A 306 -0.21 8.69 0.77
N ILE A 307 0.33 8.34 -0.40
CA ILE A 307 0.76 9.33 -1.39
C ILE A 307 -0.46 10.03 -2.00
N SER A 308 -1.35 9.28 -2.67
CA SER A 308 -2.62 9.77 -3.20
C SER A 308 -3.73 9.60 -2.16
N THR A 309 -3.58 10.26 -1.01
CA THR A 309 -4.41 9.97 0.18
C THR A 309 -5.89 10.16 -0.10
N ASP A 310 -6.70 9.16 0.25
CA ASP A 310 -8.15 9.31 0.34
C ASP A 310 -8.61 9.72 1.74
N ASN A 311 -7.67 10.05 2.64
CA ASN A 311 -7.88 10.33 4.05
C ASN A 311 -8.52 9.15 4.81
N ILE A 312 -8.11 7.91 4.49
CA ILE A 312 -8.43 6.71 5.26
C ILE A 312 -7.12 6.01 5.62
N ASN A 313 -6.82 5.91 6.91
CA ASN A 313 -5.74 5.08 7.40
C ASN A 313 -6.08 3.60 7.19
N ASN A 314 -5.41 2.98 6.24
CA ASN A 314 -5.71 1.64 5.79
C ASN A 314 -4.43 0.87 5.44
N PRO A 315 -3.63 0.47 6.46
CA PRO A 315 -2.47 -0.35 6.24
C PRO A 315 -2.89 -1.74 5.75
N ARG A 316 -2.28 -2.17 4.64
CA ARG A 316 -2.54 -3.47 4.01
C ARG A 316 -1.24 -4.24 3.88
N THR A 317 -1.28 -5.55 4.11
CA THR A 317 -0.13 -6.44 3.89
C THR A 317 0.33 -6.40 2.44
N MET A 318 1.66 -6.40 2.26
CA MET A 318 2.25 -6.60 0.93
C MET A 318 1.77 -7.95 0.38
N ASN A 319 1.11 -7.91 -0.77
CA ASN A 319 0.47 -9.09 -1.34
C ASN A 319 1.52 -10.09 -1.81
N ALA A 320 1.39 -11.33 -1.33
CA ALA A 320 2.00 -12.46 -2.02
C ALA A 320 1.27 -12.71 -3.35
N VAL A 321 2.03 -13.15 -4.35
CA VAL A 321 1.58 -13.43 -5.71
C VAL A 321 1.74 -14.93 -5.92
N TYR A 322 0.64 -15.69 -5.86
CA TYR A 322 0.66 -17.15 -6.01
C TYR A 322 -0.29 -17.65 -7.09
N ASP A 323 0.03 -18.81 -7.63
CA ASP A 323 -0.70 -19.69 -8.55
C ASP A 323 -1.55 -18.96 -9.59
N PHE A 324 -0.89 -18.18 -10.45
CA PHE A 324 -1.56 -17.42 -11.51
C PHE A 324 -2.39 -18.31 -12.44
N MET A 325 -1.95 -19.53 -12.70
CA MET A 325 -2.67 -20.47 -13.56
C MET A 325 -4.01 -20.89 -12.94
N ALA A 326 -4.04 -21.30 -11.67
CA ALA A 326 -5.30 -21.64 -11.01
C ALA A 326 -6.24 -20.44 -10.89
N ARG A 327 -5.70 -19.25 -10.57
CA ARG A 327 -6.47 -17.99 -10.52
C ARG A 327 -7.13 -17.64 -11.84
N MET A 328 -6.39 -17.78 -12.92
CA MET A 328 -6.90 -17.58 -14.27
C MET A 328 -8.01 -18.59 -14.60
N GLY A 329 -7.90 -19.83 -14.11
CA GLY A 329 -8.98 -20.81 -14.17
C GLY A 329 -10.26 -20.33 -13.47
N THR A 330 -10.14 -19.80 -12.24
CA THR A 330 -11.26 -19.21 -11.49
C THR A 330 -11.88 -18.02 -12.23
N ALA A 331 -11.06 -17.10 -12.74
CA ALA A 331 -11.50 -15.92 -13.48
C ALA A 331 -12.30 -16.25 -14.75
N LYS A 332 -12.08 -17.43 -15.35
CA LYS A 332 -12.90 -17.89 -16.49
C LYS A 332 -14.31 -18.28 -16.08
N GLN A 333 -14.53 -18.71 -14.83
CA GLN A 333 -15.80 -19.28 -14.40
C GLN A 333 -16.80 -18.25 -13.88
N LEU A 334 -16.36 -17.38 -12.96
CA LEU A 334 -17.24 -16.46 -12.22
C LEU A 334 -16.66 -15.05 -12.17
N TRP A 335 -17.50 -14.11 -11.71
CA TRP A 335 -17.12 -12.72 -11.38
C TRP A 335 -16.54 -11.91 -12.55
N HIS A 336 -17.00 -12.16 -13.78
CA HIS A 336 -16.56 -11.37 -14.94
C HIS A 336 -16.96 -9.90 -14.78
N GLU A 337 -16.15 -9.03 -15.35
CA GLU A 337 -16.25 -7.58 -15.21
C GLU A 337 -16.56 -6.94 -16.56
N LYS A 338 -17.30 -5.84 -16.57
CA LYS A 338 -17.50 -5.03 -17.78
C LYS A 338 -16.69 -3.76 -17.73
N LEU A 339 -16.01 -3.47 -18.84
CA LEU A 339 -15.22 -2.27 -19.04
C LEU A 339 -15.97 -1.23 -19.87
N SER A 340 -15.80 0.05 -19.55
CA SER A 340 -16.30 1.15 -20.37
C SER A 340 -15.41 2.40 -20.29
N GLY A 341 -15.58 3.34 -21.23
CA GLY A 341 -14.83 4.60 -21.24
C GLY A 341 -13.32 4.39 -21.23
N GLY A 342 -12.60 5.16 -20.40
CA GLY A 342 -11.13 5.08 -20.27
C GLY A 342 -10.60 3.77 -19.69
N GLU A 343 -11.47 2.92 -19.14
CA GLU A 343 -11.10 1.56 -18.70
C GLU A 343 -10.69 0.68 -19.89
N LEU A 344 -11.24 0.96 -21.08
CA LEU A 344 -10.94 0.26 -22.33
C LEU A 344 -9.55 0.62 -22.90
N ASP A 345 -8.91 1.66 -22.37
CA ASP A 345 -7.54 2.04 -22.76
C ASP A 345 -6.50 1.07 -22.17
N ASN A 346 -6.86 0.25 -21.18
CA ASN A 346 -6.01 -0.81 -20.67
C ASN A 346 -5.75 -1.85 -21.76
N LYS A 347 -4.47 -2.01 -22.12
CA LYS A 347 -4.05 -3.09 -23.02
C LYS A 347 -4.42 -4.45 -22.46
N GLN A 348 -4.99 -5.29 -23.31
CA GLN A 348 -5.37 -6.66 -23.03
C GLN A 348 -4.46 -7.63 -23.78
N PHE A 349 -4.48 -8.93 -23.44
CA PHE A 349 -3.69 -9.93 -24.17
C PHE A 349 -3.97 -9.90 -25.69
N ASN A 350 -5.22 -9.63 -26.10
CA ASN A 350 -5.63 -9.50 -27.50
C ASN A 350 -4.96 -8.33 -28.26
N ASP A 351 -4.20 -7.46 -27.60
CA ASP A 351 -3.41 -6.40 -28.23
C ASP A 351 -1.97 -6.85 -28.55
N TYR A 352 -1.52 -7.96 -27.97
CA TYR A 352 -0.17 -8.53 -28.17
C TYR A 352 -0.20 -9.86 -28.91
N ILE A 353 -1.29 -10.62 -28.81
CA ILE A 353 -1.46 -11.93 -29.46
C ILE A 353 -2.79 -12.00 -30.21
N ALA A 354 -2.78 -12.68 -31.36
CA ALA A 354 -3.96 -12.82 -32.23
C ALA A 354 -4.87 -14.00 -31.85
N SER A 355 -4.34 -15.04 -31.19
CA SER A 355 -5.08 -16.25 -30.81
C SER A 355 -4.43 -16.97 -29.62
N GLY A 356 -5.13 -17.96 -29.07
CA GLY A 356 -4.64 -18.84 -28.00
C GLY A 356 -5.35 -18.62 -26.64
N PRO A 357 -5.03 -19.42 -25.61
CA PRO A 357 -5.80 -19.41 -24.36
C PRO A 357 -5.81 -18.06 -23.62
N LEU A 358 -4.75 -17.27 -23.77
CA LEU A 358 -4.63 -15.93 -23.17
C LEU A 358 -5.54 -14.89 -23.85
N SER A 359 -5.91 -15.08 -25.13
CA SER A 359 -6.80 -14.17 -25.85
C SER A 359 -8.27 -14.31 -25.40
N GLU A 360 -8.59 -15.33 -24.60
CA GLU A 360 -9.93 -15.54 -24.04
C GLU A 360 -10.21 -14.66 -22.80
N PHE A 361 -9.22 -13.99 -22.23
CA PHE A 361 -9.43 -13.21 -20.99
C PHE A 361 -10.08 -11.86 -21.22
N PHE A 362 -10.29 -11.45 -22.47
CA PHE A 362 -11.07 -10.28 -22.83
C PHE A 362 -11.92 -10.54 -24.09
N ASP A 363 -13.21 -10.32 -23.98
CA ASP A 363 -14.14 -10.34 -25.12
C ASP A 363 -14.39 -8.91 -25.62
N LYS A 364 -13.79 -8.60 -26.78
CA LYS A 364 -13.91 -7.29 -27.44
C LYS A 364 -15.35 -6.92 -27.80
N ALA A 365 -16.21 -7.89 -28.11
CA ALA A 365 -17.57 -7.61 -28.58
C ALA A 365 -18.50 -7.15 -27.44
N SER A 366 -18.29 -7.69 -26.24
CA SER A 366 -19.08 -7.39 -25.06
C SER A 366 -18.37 -6.48 -24.04
N SER A 367 -17.11 -6.12 -24.30
CA SER A 367 -16.21 -5.45 -23.35
C SER A 367 -16.14 -6.16 -21.99
N THR A 368 -16.21 -7.49 -22.02
CA THR A 368 -16.17 -8.32 -20.81
C THR A 368 -14.75 -8.78 -20.57
N VAL A 369 -14.22 -8.49 -19.39
CA VAL A 369 -12.91 -8.99 -18.95
C VAL A 369 -13.07 -10.08 -17.89
N ARG A 370 -12.26 -11.12 -18.03
CA ARG A 370 -12.13 -12.22 -17.06
C ARG A 370 -10.84 -11.96 -16.32
N THR A 371 -10.92 -11.50 -15.08
CA THR A 371 -9.74 -11.00 -14.38
C THR A 371 -9.55 -11.72 -13.06
N PRO A 372 -8.33 -12.18 -12.74
CA PRO A 372 -7.98 -12.46 -11.35
C PRO A 372 -7.86 -11.13 -10.59
N HIS A 373 -8.27 -11.11 -9.32
CA HIS A 373 -8.20 -9.91 -8.47
C HIS A 373 -7.06 -10.05 -7.46
N VAL A 374 -6.10 -9.13 -7.44
CA VAL A 374 -4.95 -9.13 -6.51
C VAL A 374 -5.19 -8.16 -5.35
N LEU A 375 -5.84 -7.03 -5.59
CA LEU A 375 -6.07 -6.04 -4.54
C LEU A 375 -7.04 -6.54 -3.48
N LYS A 376 -6.90 -6.02 -2.26
CA LYS A 376 -7.67 -6.48 -1.08
C LYS A 376 -9.19 -6.27 -1.22
N ASP A 377 -9.62 -5.32 -2.06
CA ASP A 377 -11.01 -5.01 -2.41
C ASP A 377 -11.41 -5.58 -3.80
N GLY A 378 -10.44 -6.13 -4.53
CA GLY A 378 -10.58 -6.57 -5.92
C GLY A 378 -10.81 -5.41 -6.90
N ALA A 379 -10.32 -4.21 -6.59
CA ALA A 379 -10.50 -3.06 -7.47
C ALA A 379 -9.73 -3.17 -8.80
N ASP A 380 -8.69 -4.00 -8.89
CA ASP A 380 -7.91 -4.30 -10.09
C ASP A 380 -8.69 -5.22 -11.05
N SER A 381 -9.79 -4.66 -11.53
CA SER A 381 -10.86 -5.38 -12.22
C SER A 381 -10.84 -5.16 -13.74
N VAL A 382 -9.74 -4.62 -14.27
CA VAL A 382 -9.56 -4.22 -15.68
C VAL A 382 -8.78 -5.24 -16.53
N GLY A 383 -8.53 -6.43 -15.99
CA GLY A 383 -7.71 -7.46 -16.63
C GLY A 383 -6.29 -7.51 -16.08
N LEU A 384 -5.63 -8.66 -16.27
CA LEU A 384 -4.34 -8.95 -15.64
C LEU A 384 -3.23 -7.95 -16.04
N LEU A 385 -3.17 -7.56 -17.32
CA LEU A 385 -2.14 -6.63 -17.78
C LEU A 385 -2.36 -5.21 -17.22
N GLY A 386 -3.61 -4.73 -17.20
CA GLY A 386 -3.95 -3.45 -16.58
C GLY A 386 -3.65 -3.41 -15.08
N ALA A 387 -3.95 -4.51 -14.37
CA ALA A 387 -3.62 -4.69 -12.96
C ALA A 387 -2.11 -4.59 -12.70
N LEU A 388 -1.29 -5.27 -13.52
CA LEU A 388 0.17 -5.24 -13.43
C LEU A 388 0.75 -3.85 -13.78
N ASN A 389 0.22 -3.20 -14.82
CA ASN A 389 0.67 -1.86 -15.23
C ASN A 389 0.45 -0.81 -14.13
N ARG A 390 -0.70 -0.86 -13.43
CA ARG A 390 -1.03 0.10 -12.38
C ARG A 390 0.02 0.15 -11.27
N VAL A 391 0.65 -0.99 -10.93
CA VAL A 391 1.63 -1.05 -9.83
C VAL A 391 2.79 -0.07 -10.06
N TYR A 392 3.21 0.13 -11.31
CA TYR A 392 4.28 1.08 -11.65
C TYR A 392 3.87 2.54 -11.44
N LEU A 393 2.61 2.91 -11.74
CA LEU A 393 2.08 4.23 -11.39
C LEU A 393 2.00 4.42 -9.86
N ASN A 394 1.57 3.39 -9.13
CA ASN A 394 1.50 3.44 -7.66
C ASN A 394 2.85 3.72 -7.01
N ILE A 395 3.96 3.27 -7.61
CA ILE A 395 5.32 3.55 -7.14
C ILE A 395 5.96 4.78 -7.81
N GLY A 396 5.21 5.54 -8.61
CA GLY A 396 5.61 6.86 -9.09
C GLY A 396 6.04 6.98 -10.55
N LEU A 397 5.81 5.97 -11.38
CA LEU A 397 5.96 6.13 -12.81
C LEU A 397 5.08 7.29 -13.29
N PHE A 398 5.63 8.15 -14.16
CA PHE A 398 4.97 9.34 -14.69
C PHE A 398 4.41 10.28 -13.60
N SER A 399 5.17 10.45 -12.52
CA SER A 399 4.86 11.36 -11.41
C SER A 399 4.64 12.82 -11.82
N GLU A 400 5.15 13.23 -12.97
CA GLU A 400 4.94 14.54 -13.59
C GLU A 400 3.45 14.83 -13.79
N GLU A 401 2.70 13.84 -14.29
CA GLU A 401 1.24 13.92 -14.48
C GLU A 401 0.51 13.54 -13.19
N TRP A 402 0.92 12.44 -12.55
CA TRP A 402 0.20 11.88 -11.40
C TRP A 402 0.00 12.89 -10.27
N LEU A 403 1.03 13.68 -9.94
CA LEU A 403 0.98 14.69 -8.87
C LEU A 403 0.11 15.93 -9.23
N LEU A 404 -0.36 16.06 -10.48
CA LEU A 404 -1.31 17.11 -10.87
C LEU A 404 -2.75 16.79 -10.45
N HIS A 405 -3.03 15.54 -10.06
CA HIS A 405 -4.39 15.09 -9.78
C HIS A 405 -4.79 15.19 -8.30
N PHE A 406 -3.85 15.34 -7.37
CA PHE A 406 -4.11 15.41 -5.93
C PHE A 406 -3.03 16.23 -5.21
N ASN A 407 -3.18 16.43 -3.91
CA ASN A 407 -2.11 16.95 -3.05
C ASN A 407 -1.50 15.77 -2.30
N ALA A 408 -0.22 15.48 -2.50
CA ALA A 408 0.42 14.33 -1.90
C ALA A 408 0.43 14.40 -0.37
N VAL A 409 0.24 13.25 0.30
CA VAL A 409 0.29 13.06 1.77
C VAL A 409 -0.83 13.76 2.55
N VAL A 410 -0.99 15.08 2.39
CA VAL A 410 -1.94 15.89 3.17
C VAL A 410 -3.35 15.86 2.55
N GLY A 411 -3.47 15.76 1.22
CA GLY A 411 -4.76 15.79 0.54
C GLY A 411 -5.39 17.20 0.49
N GLY A 412 -6.73 17.28 0.48
CA GLY A 412 -7.46 18.55 0.42
C GLY A 412 -7.60 19.17 -0.98
N LYS A 413 -7.16 18.48 -2.02
CA LYS A 413 -7.48 18.79 -3.43
C LYS A 413 -8.53 17.81 -3.95
N THR A 414 -9.40 18.25 -4.86
CA THR A 414 -10.29 17.32 -5.58
C THR A 414 -9.42 16.36 -6.38
N VAL A 415 -9.54 15.07 -6.07
CA VAL A 415 -8.83 14.04 -6.82
C VAL A 415 -9.48 13.87 -8.19
N THR A 416 -8.68 13.79 -9.24
CA THR A 416 -9.14 13.50 -10.60
C THR A 416 -8.45 12.26 -11.18
N PRO A 417 -8.98 11.62 -12.23
CA PRO A 417 -8.38 10.42 -12.79
C PRO A 417 -7.02 10.67 -13.44
N ILE A 418 -6.06 9.77 -13.20
CA ILE A 418 -4.90 9.63 -14.10
C ILE A 418 -5.35 8.80 -15.31
N ARG A 419 -5.45 9.45 -16.47
CA ARG A 419 -5.97 8.79 -17.69
C ARG A 419 -4.86 8.00 -18.39
N ILE A 420 -5.15 6.75 -18.73
CA ILE A 420 -4.23 5.88 -19.47
C ILE A 420 -3.90 6.49 -20.84
N ALA A 421 -4.88 7.08 -21.53
CA ALA A 421 -4.65 7.77 -22.80
C ALA A 421 -3.60 8.88 -22.71
N ASP A 422 -3.54 9.62 -21.60
CA ASP A 422 -2.52 10.66 -21.39
C ASP A 422 -1.14 10.02 -21.16
N ALA A 423 -1.06 8.96 -20.37
CA ALA A 423 0.19 8.20 -20.17
C ALA A 423 0.71 7.58 -21.47
N GLN A 424 -0.16 6.98 -22.28
CA GLN A 424 0.17 6.43 -23.60
C GLN A 424 0.68 7.49 -24.57
N LYS A 425 0.17 8.71 -24.49
CA LYS A 425 0.59 9.81 -25.36
C LYS A 425 1.88 10.46 -24.88
N ASN A 426 1.99 10.72 -23.58
CA ASN A 426 2.91 11.69 -23.02
C ASN A 426 4.04 11.10 -22.16
N SER A 427 4.06 9.77 -21.93
CA SER A 427 5.13 9.13 -21.16
C SER A 427 5.86 8.05 -21.96
N GLY A 428 7.17 8.23 -22.16
CA GLY A 428 8.04 7.21 -22.72
C GLY A 428 8.21 6.02 -21.77
N TYR A 429 8.24 6.27 -20.46
CA TYR A 429 8.37 5.22 -19.45
C TYR A 429 7.11 4.35 -19.34
N TRP A 430 5.91 4.95 -19.42
CA TRP A 430 4.65 4.19 -19.47
C TRP A 430 4.57 3.31 -20.72
N GLN A 431 4.93 3.86 -21.90
CA GLN A 431 4.97 3.11 -23.16
C GLN A 431 5.88 1.88 -23.07
N ALA A 432 7.07 2.03 -22.47
CA ALA A 432 7.99 0.91 -22.24
C ALA A 432 7.43 -0.11 -21.24
N THR A 433 6.74 0.37 -20.19
CA THR A 433 6.11 -0.47 -19.18
C THR A 433 4.99 -1.32 -19.79
N GLU A 434 4.02 -0.71 -20.50
CA GLU A 434 2.97 -1.46 -21.18
C GLU A 434 3.52 -2.49 -22.17
N ALA A 435 4.61 -2.17 -22.89
CA ALA A 435 5.24 -3.10 -23.82
C ALA A 435 5.88 -4.32 -23.12
N GLY A 436 6.40 -4.14 -21.91
CA GLY A 436 7.07 -5.19 -21.14
C GLY A 436 6.13 -6.08 -20.31
N THR A 437 4.98 -5.57 -19.88
CA THR A 437 4.08 -6.26 -18.95
C THR A 437 3.64 -7.68 -19.37
N PRO A 438 3.42 -8.01 -20.66
CA PRO A 438 3.17 -9.40 -21.05
C PRO A 438 4.27 -10.38 -20.61
N ASN A 439 5.54 -9.95 -20.63
CA ASN A 439 6.66 -10.78 -20.19
C ASN A 439 6.63 -11.02 -18.67
N THR A 440 6.25 -10.01 -17.88
CA THR A 440 6.05 -10.14 -16.44
C THR A 440 4.90 -11.10 -16.12
N ALA A 441 3.81 -11.04 -16.92
CA ALA A 441 2.73 -12.02 -16.79
C ALA A 441 3.22 -13.45 -17.09
N LEU A 442 4.00 -13.66 -18.15
CA LEU A 442 4.60 -14.96 -18.47
C LEU A 442 5.50 -15.48 -17.35
N PHE A 443 6.33 -14.59 -16.77
CA PHE A 443 7.16 -14.92 -15.62
C PHE A 443 6.33 -15.44 -14.44
N PHE A 444 5.25 -14.74 -14.05
CA PHE A 444 4.42 -15.16 -12.94
C PHE A 444 3.66 -16.46 -13.17
N LEU A 445 3.33 -16.81 -14.42
CA LEU A 445 2.74 -18.13 -14.72
C LEU A 445 3.68 -19.29 -14.32
N LYS A 446 4.98 -19.02 -14.15
CA LYS A 446 6.01 -20.01 -13.83
C LYS A 446 6.59 -19.86 -12.42
N ALA A 447 6.80 -18.63 -11.96
CA ALA A 447 7.49 -18.34 -10.70
C ALA A 447 6.59 -18.28 -9.47
N ALA A 448 5.32 -17.88 -9.62
CA ALA A 448 4.37 -17.73 -8.53
C ALA A 448 3.85 -19.08 -8.02
N LYS A 449 4.71 -20.04 -7.68
CA LYS A 449 4.29 -21.37 -7.21
C LYS A 449 4.00 -21.36 -5.70
N PRO A 450 3.18 -22.31 -5.19
CA PRO A 450 2.99 -22.49 -3.76
C PRO A 450 4.29 -22.83 -3.02
N ASP A 451 4.50 -22.19 -1.86
CA ASP A 451 5.57 -22.49 -0.92
C ASP A 451 5.06 -23.45 0.16
N TYR A 452 5.18 -24.76 -0.05
CA TYR A 452 4.68 -25.75 0.91
C TYR A 452 5.63 -25.93 2.09
N LEU A 453 5.08 -26.06 3.30
CA LEU A 453 5.88 -26.33 4.51
C LEU A 453 6.69 -27.62 4.42
N GLN A 454 6.19 -28.63 3.68
CA GLN A 454 6.91 -29.91 3.50
C GLN A 454 8.24 -29.74 2.76
N ASP A 455 8.35 -28.71 1.91
CA ASP A 455 9.54 -28.41 1.12
C ASP A 455 10.53 -27.52 1.89
N ALA A 456 10.12 -26.99 3.04
CA ALA A 456 10.94 -26.12 3.87
C ALA A 456 11.90 -26.92 4.78
N PRO A 457 13.10 -26.41 5.09
CA PRO A 457 14.06 -27.07 5.98
C PRO A 457 13.47 -27.36 7.36
N GLY A 458 13.42 -28.64 7.74
CA GLY A 458 12.83 -29.08 9.02
C GLY A 458 11.30 -28.99 9.09
N GLY A 459 10.62 -28.61 8.00
CA GLY A 459 9.17 -28.43 7.95
C GLY A 459 8.37 -29.68 8.26
N ALA A 460 8.90 -30.87 7.91
CA ALA A 460 8.28 -32.16 8.22
C ALA A 460 7.99 -32.36 9.71
N ALA A 461 8.80 -31.78 10.61
CA ALA A 461 8.57 -31.87 12.05
C ALA A 461 7.27 -31.18 12.51
N PHE A 462 6.79 -30.20 11.75
CA PHE A 462 5.55 -29.47 12.02
C PHE A 462 4.31 -30.08 11.37
N LEU A 463 4.51 -31.07 10.47
CA LEU A 463 3.45 -31.79 9.75
C LEU A 463 3.12 -33.15 10.39
N ALA A 464 3.86 -33.55 11.42
CA ALA A 464 3.63 -34.83 12.11
C ALA A 464 2.28 -34.84 12.83
N THR A 465 1.31 -35.56 12.26
CA THR A 465 -0.01 -35.81 12.83
C THR A 465 -0.56 -37.13 12.29
N ASP A 466 -1.52 -37.74 12.97
CA ASP A 466 -2.13 -38.99 12.50
C ASP A 466 -3.16 -38.74 11.39
N ASN A 467 -3.41 -39.76 10.56
CA ASN A 467 -4.33 -39.66 9.43
C ASN A 467 -5.76 -39.30 9.85
N SER A 468 -6.23 -39.73 11.03
CA SER A 468 -7.59 -39.43 11.47
C SER A 468 -7.75 -37.96 11.82
N THR A 469 -6.72 -37.33 12.40
CA THR A 469 -6.67 -35.89 12.62
C THR A 469 -6.66 -35.11 11.30
N LEU A 470 -5.89 -35.54 10.29
CA LEU A 470 -5.89 -34.91 8.97
C LEU A 470 -7.23 -35.04 8.25
N GLU A 471 -7.83 -36.23 8.24
CA GLU A 471 -9.15 -36.46 7.64
C GLU A 471 -10.23 -35.61 8.33
N ARG A 472 -10.17 -35.50 9.65
CA ARG A 472 -11.05 -34.60 10.42
C ARG A 472 -10.84 -33.14 10.02
N GLY A 473 -9.59 -32.68 9.91
CA GLY A 473 -9.25 -31.33 9.47
C GLY A 473 -9.74 -31.02 8.06
N LYS A 474 -9.60 -31.98 7.13
CA LYS A 474 -10.15 -31.91 5.78
C LYS A 474 -11.67 -31.77 5.77
N ALA A 475 -12.38 -32.57 6.58
CA ALA A 475 -13.83 -32.49 6.69
C ALA A 475 -14.30 -31.12 7.23
N VAL A 476 -13.64 -30.62 8.29
CA VAL A 476 -13.91 -29.29 8.86
C VAL A 476 -13.65 -28.20 7.82
N PHE A 477 -12.53 -28.27 7.10
CA PHE A 477 -12.20 -27.32 6.06
C PHE A 477 -13.26 -27.30 4.94
N ALA A 478 -13.70 -28.48 4.49
CA ALA A 478 -14.74 -28.61 3.46
C ALA A 478 -16.06 -27.94 3.87
N ASP A 479 -16.47 -28.10 5.13
CA ASP A 479 -17.77 -27.64 5.62
C ASP A 479 -17.80 -26.14 5.95
N THR A 480 -16.68 -25.61 6.44
CA THR A 480 -16.62 -24.25 7.01
C THR A 480 -15.81 -23.27 6.16
N CYS A 481 -14.66 -23.70 5.61
CA CYS A 481 -13.66 -22.78 5.05
C CYS A 481 -13.64 -22.77 3.50
N ALA A 482 -13.83 -23.93 2.88
CA ALA A 482 -13.58 -24.16 1.46
C ALA A 482 -14.44 -23.29 0.53
N ARG A 483 -15.65 -22.91 0.95
CA ARG A 483 -16.55 -22.03 0.19
C ARG A 483 -15.97 -20.64 -0.09
N CYS A 484 -15.00 -20.20 0.71
CA CYS A 484 -14.26 -18.96 0.47
C CYS A 484 -12.82 -19.27 0.03
N HIS A 485 -12.20 -20.28 0.65
CA HIS A 485 -10.78 -20.57 0.51
C HIS A 485 -10.46 -21.78 -0.39
N SER A 486 -11.25 -22.05 -1.43
CA SER A 486 -10.91 -23.07 -2.42
C SER A 486 -11.33 -22.63 -3.81
N SER A 487 -10.40 -22.65 -4.77
CA SER A 487 -10.74 -22.53 -6.19
C SER A 487 -11.14 -23.88 -6.80
N LYS A 488 -10.77 -24.99 -6.14
CA LYS A 488 -11.23 -26.34 -6.48
C LYS A 488 -12.52 -26.61 -5.69
N ALA A 489 -13.67 -26.42 -6.34
CA ALA A 489 -14.99 -26.49 -5.70
C ALA A 489 -16.03 -27.11 -6.64
N PRO A 490 -17.20 -27.56 -6.12
CA PRO A 490 -18.32 -27.95 -6.96
C PRO A 490 -18.68 -26.87 -7.98
N THR A 491 -19.08 -27.27 -9.18
CA THR A 491 -19.59 -26.32 -10.18
C THR A 491 -20.96 -25.81 -9.75
N PRO A 492 -21.20 -24.49 -9.72
CA PRO A 492 -22.52 -23.95 -9.42
C PRO A 492 -23.56 -24.47 -10.43
N PRO A 493 -24.73 -24.95 -9.98
CA PRO A 493 -25.74 -25.44 -10.90
C PRO A 493 -26.36 -24.27 -11.69
N PRO A 494 -26.75 -24.46 -12.96
CA PRO A 494 -27.22 -23.37 -13.82
C PRO A 494 -28.44 -22.62 -13.27
N ASP A 495 -29.33 -23.31 -12.54
CA ASP A 495 -30.54 -22.77 -11.93
C ASP A 495 -30.25 -21.81 -10.76
N LEU A 496 -29.02 -21.81 -10.22
CA LEU A 496 -28.57 -20.80 -9.25
C LEU A 496 -28.50 -19.38 -9.86
N GLY A 497 -28.48 -19.30 -11.20
CA GLY A 497 -28.52 -18.03 -11.92
C GLY A 497 -27.30 -17.17 -11.65
N LEU A 498 -26.11 -17.77 -11.72
CA LEU A 498 -24.82 -17.07 -11.56
C LEU A 498 -24.25 -16.58 -12.91
N GLU A 499 -25.11 -16.26 -13.87
CA GLU A 499 -24.64 -15.86 -15.20
C GLU A 499 -23.89 -14.51 -15.14
N PRO A 500 -22.73 -14.38 -15.81
CA PRO A 500 -21.89 -13.18 -15.73
C PRO A 500 -22.62 -11.87 -16.01
N GLN A 501 -23.57 -11.87 -16.95
CA GLN A 501 -24.33 -10.68 -17.33
C GLN A 501 -25.24 -10.16 -16.21
N LYS A 502 -25.64 -11.03 -15.26
CA LYS A 502 -26.48 -10.69 -14.10
C LYS A 502 -25.67 -10.47 -12.82
N CYS A 503 -24.47 -11.04 -12.74
CA CYS A 503 -23.67 -11.06 -11.51
C CYS A 503 -22.53 -10.04 -11.47
N ALA A 504 -22.41 -9.21 -12.50
CA ALA A 504 -21.52 -8.05 -12.49
C ALA A 504 -22.25 -6.80 -11.96
N GLY A 505 -21.49 -5.87 -11.35
CA GLY A 505 -22.02 -4.58 -10.90
C GLY A 505 -23.15 -4.67 -9.88
N ALA A 506 -24.25 -3.94 -10.13
CA ALA A 506 -25.36 -3.83 -9.20
C ALA A 506 -26.00 -5.18 -8.82
N GLY A 507 -25.90 -6.19 -9.69
CA GLY A 507 -26.42 -7.54 -9.43
C GLY A 507 -25.53 -8.44 -8.57
N TYR A 508 -24.26 -8.04 -8.34
CA TYR A 508 -23.26 -8.86 -7.67
C TYR A 508 -23.70 -9.38 -6.29
N LEU A 509 -24.14 -8.49 -5.39
CA LEU A 509 -24.48 -8.87 -4.02
C LEU A 509 -25.63 -9.89 -3.96
N ALA A 510 -26.62 -9.76 -4.86
CA ALA A 510 -27.71 -10.73 -4.94
C ALA A 510 -27.21 -12.10 -5.41
N CYS A 511 -26.31 -12.14 -6.40
CA CYS A 511 -25.66 -13.38 -6.83
C CYS A 511 -24.79 -13.99 -5.72
N PHE A 512 -23.99 -13.18 -5.03
CA PHE A 512 -23.19 -13.63 -3.91
C PHE A 512 -24.04 -14.25 -2.80
N LYS A 513 -25.19 -13.66 -2.46
CA LYS A 513 -26.13 -14.23 -1.47
C LYS A 513 -26.69 -15.60 -1.93
N ARG A 514 -26.99 -15.77 -3.21
CA ARG A 514 -27.42 -17.08 -3.76
C ARG A 514 -26.29 -18.10 -3.71
N TYR A 515 -25.08 -17.71 -4.13
CA TYR A 515 -23.87 -18.53 -4.00
C TYR A 515 -23.66 -18.96 -2.54
N TRP A 516 -23.67 -18.01 -1.61
CA TRP A 516 -23.53 -18.26 -0.17
C TRP A 516 -24.55 -19.28 0.35
N GLY A 517 -25.84 -19.06 0.08
CA GLY A 517 -26.90 -20.00 0.48
C GLY A 517 -26.74 -21.39 -0.12
N TRP A 518 -26.33 -21.50 -1.38
CA TRP A 518 -26.05 -22.79 -2.02
C TRP A 518 -24.88 -23.52 -1.36
N THR A 519 -23.80 -22.80 -1.02
CA THR A 519 -22.63 -23.41 -0.34
C THR A 519 -22.93 -23.92 1.06
N GLN A 520 -24.03 -23.46 1.69
CA GLN A 520 -24.47 -23.95 2.99
C GLN A 520 -25.26 -25.28 2.91
N THR A 521 -25.67 -25.71 1.71
CA THR A 521 -26.46 -26.93 1.53
C THR A 521 -25.63 -28.20 1.79
N GLU A 522 -26.26 -29.25 2.31
CA GLU A 522 -25.60 -30.55 2.50
C GLU A 522 -25.17 -31.18 1.17
N ALA A 523 -25.86 -30.89 0.07
CA ALA A 523 -25.46 -31.33 -1.26
C ALA A 523 -24.11 -30.74 -1.66
N TYR A 524 -23.91 -29.43 -1.48
CA TYR A 524 -22.62 -28.78 -1.71
C TYR A 524 -21.55 -29.37 -0.78
N LYS A 525 -21.80 -29.41 0.53
CA LYS A 525 -20.82 -29.89 1.51
C LYS A 525 -20.40 -31.34 1.25
N THR A 526 -21.32 -32.21 0.87
CA THR A 526 -21.01 -33.60 0.52
C THR A 526 -20.03 -33.69 -0.65
N GLN A 527 -20.26 -32.92 -1.72
CA GLN A 527 -19.35 -32.86 -2.86
C GLN A 527 -18.01 -32.21 -2.48
N MET A 528 -18.05 -31.15 -1.68
CA MET A 528 -16.85 -30.46 -1.22
C MET A 528 -15.97 -31.36 -0.35
N ARG A 529 -16.55 -32.16 0.55
CA ARG A 529 -15.81 -33.17 1.34
C ARG A 529 -15.09 -34.16 0.43
N GLN A 530 -15.74 -34.66 -0.62
CA GLN A 530 -15.10 -35.54 -1.60
C GLN A 530 -13.91 -34.87 -2.29
N ILE A 531 -14.06 -33.59 -2.67
CA ILE A 531 -12.99 -32.81 -3.31
C ILE A 531 -11.80 -32.59 -2.36
N VAL A 532 -12.05 -32.24 -1.09
CA VAL A 532 -10.98 -31.98 -0.10
C VAL A 532 -10.27 -33.27 0.33
N LEU A 533 -10.99 -34.39 0.38
CA LEU A 533 -10.42 -35.69 0.72
C LEU A 533 -9.52 -36.24 -0.40
N ALA A 534 -9.69 -35.80 -1.65
CA ALA A 534 -8.88 -36.23 -2.77
C ALA A 534 -7.37 -35.95 -2.55
N PRO A 535 -6.47 -36.87 -2.95
CA PRO A 535 -5.03 -36.72 -2.75
C PRO A 535 -4.43 -35.54 -3.54
N ASP A 536 -5.10 -35.13 -4.62
CA ASP A 536 -4.70 -34.03 -5.49
C ASP A 536 -5.37 -32.69 -5.11
N PHE A 537 -5.98 -32.58 -3.93
CA PHE A 537 -6.76 -31.40 -3.52
C PHE A 537 -5.97 -30.08 -3.64
N LEU A 538 -4.69 -30.09 -3.28
CA LEU A 538 -3.82 -28.90 -3.34
C LEU A 538 -3.29 -28.61 -4.75
N GLN A 539 -3.37 -29.57 -5.67
CA GLN A 539 -2.87 -29.38 -7.04
C GLN A 539 -3.85 -28.53 -7.84
N GLY A 540 -3.39 -27.38 -8.33
CA GLY A 540 -4.21 -26.43 -9.08
C GLY A 540 -5.31 -25.77 -8.24
N ASN A 541 -5.13 -25.73 -6.92
CA ASN A 541 -6.03 -25.05 -6.00
C ASN A 541 -5.36 -23.78 -5.46
N TYR A 542 -5.84 -22.62 -5.90
CA TYR A 542 -5.39 -21.32 -5.43
C TYR A 542 -5.83 -21.02 -3.99
N LEU A 543 -6.63 -21.89 -3.37
CA LEU A 543 -7.12 -21.73 -2.00
C LEU A 543 -7.83 -20.38 -1.76
N SER A 544 -8.57 -19.91 -2.77
CA SER A 544 -9.40 -18.71 -2.73
C SER A 544 -10.41 -18.74 -3.87
N THR A 545 -11.63 -18.27 -3.63
CA THR A 545 -12.67 -18.11 -4.67
C THR A 545 -12.59 -16.80 -5.44
N GLU A 546 -11.66 -15.91 -5.08
CA GLU A 546 -11.55 -14.54 -5.62
C GLU A 546 -12.80 -13.66 -5.38
N ALA A 547 -13.81 -14.17 -4.67
CA ALA A 547 -15.03 -13.43 -4.42
C ALA A 547 -14.76 -12.22 -3.52
N ARG A 548 -15.49 -11.13 -3.80
CA ARG A 548 -15.61 -9.95 -2.95
C ARG A 548 -16.64 -10.24 -1.85
N ILE A 549 -16.19 -10.44 -0.62
CA ILE A 549 -17.04 -10.75 0.53
C ILE A 549 -17.54 -9.45 1.16
N PRO A 550 -18.86 -9.29 1.39
CA PRO A 550 -19.40 -8.08 2.00
C PRO A 550 -18.99 -7.95 3.47
N SER A 551 -18.70 -6.72 3.92
CA SER A 551 -18.32 -6.44 5.31
C SER A 551 -19.40 -6.82 6.33
N THR A 552 -20.67 -6.86 5.91
CA THR A 552 -21.79 -7.34 6.74
C THR A 552 -21.70 -8.84 7.06
N LEU A 553 -20.93 -9.61 6.29
CA LEU A 553 -20.59 -11.00 6.59
C LEU A 553 -19.26 -11.12 7.36
N LEU A 554 -18.19 -10.46 6.89
CA LEU A 554 -16.86 -10.61 7.50
C LEU A 554 -16.74 -9.97 8.88
N ARG A 555 -17.40 -8.83 9.10
CA ARG A 555 -17.33 -8.00 10.31
C ARG A 555 -15.91 -7.61 10.73
N THR A 556 -14.98 -7.61 9.79
CA THR A 556 -13.62 -7.10 9.97
C THR A 556 -13.60 -5.57 9.94
N ASN A 557 -12.48 -4.97 10.32
CA ASN A 557 -12.30 -3.52 10.20
C ASN A 557 -12.67 -3.02 8.78
N VAL A 558 -13.52 -1.99 8.69
CA VAL A 558 -14.08 -1.54 7.41
C VAL A 558 -13.28 -0.41 6.72
N CYS A 559 -12.17 0.06 7.28
CA CYS A 559 -11.40 1.14 6.65
C CYS A 559 -10.84 0.72 5.28
N SER A 560 -10.34 -0.52 5.15
CA SER A 560 -9.92 -1.04 3.85
C SER A 560 -11.05 -1.08 2.82
N PRO A 561 -12.20 -1.71 3.10
CA PRO A 561 -13.38 -1.68 2.22
C PRO A 561 -13.97 -0.30 1.89
N LEU A 562 -13.62 0.76 2.63
CA LEU A 562 -14.12 2.13 2.40
C LEU A 562 -13.24 2.95 1.45
N ALA A 563 -12.10 2.43 1.03
CA ALA A 563 -11.15 3.12 0.15
C ALA A 563 -11.83 3.72 -1.09
N THR A 564 -11.44 4.95 -1.46
CA THR A 564 -12.13 5.72 -2.52
C THR A 564 -11.32 5.90 -3.80
N ASN A 565 -10.04 5.52 -3.80
CA ASN A 565 -9.15 5.81 -4.91
C ASN A 565 -9.52 5.09 -6.22
N ALA A 566 -10.24 3.97 -6.16
CA ALA A 566 -10.68 3.21 -7.34
C ALA A 566 -12.14 3.47 -7.75
N LEU A 567 -12.75 4.53 -7.23
CA LEU A 567 -14.12 4.91 -7.58
C LEU A 567 -14.18 5.72 -8.88
N GLY A 568 -15.39 5.85 -9.40
CA GLY A 568 -15.73 6.73 -10.53
C GLY A 568 -15.17 8.14 -10.34
N GLY A 569 -14.40 8.64 -11.31
CA GLY A 569 -13.84 9.99 -11.30
C GLY A 569 -12.70 10.23 -10.29
N ASN A 570 -12.19 9.17 -9.66
CA ASN A 570 -11.06 9.25 -8.73
C ASN A 570 -9.75 8.79 -9.40
N ILE A 571 -8.63 8.78 -8.66
CA ILE A 571 -7.28 8.62 -9.23
C ILE A 571 -7.15 7.35 -10.09
N TRP A 572 -7.66 6.20 -9.62
CA TRP A 572 -7.58 4.92 -10.33
C TRP A 572 -8.82 4.61 -11.16
N ASP A 573 -9.59 5.61 -11.60
CA ASP A 573 -10.82 5.40 -12.38
C ASP A 573 -10.58 4.54 -13.64
N ASN A 574 -9.54 4.81 -14.43
CA ASN A 574 -9.23 3.97 -15.60
C ASN A 574 -8.75 2.55 -15.22
N PHE A 575 -8.47 2.25 -13.95
CA PHE A 575 -7.89 0.98 -13.48
C PHE A 575 -8.83 0.13 -12.64
N SER A 576 -10.10 0.50 -12.56
CA SER A 576 -11.18 -0.33 -12.00
C SER A 576 -12.35 -0.39 -12.99
N SER A 577 -13.03 -1.54 -13.05
CA SER A 577 -14.11 -1.77 -14.00
C SER A 577 -15.36 -0.97 -13.64
N SER A 578 -16.17 -0.69 -14.66
CA SER A 578 -17.50 -0.12 -14.48
C SER A 578 -18.38 -1.02 -13.61
N SER A 579 -18.18 -2.34 -13.71
CA SER A 579 -18.84 -3.30 -12.82
C SER A 579 -18.41 -3.14 -11.36
N TYR A 580 -17.13 -2.99 -11.04
CA TYR A 580 -16.67 -2.72 -9.68
C TYR A 580 -17.30 -1.43 -9.12
N LYS A 581 -17.28 -0.35 -9.91
CA LYS A 581 -17.85 0.96 -9.53
C LYS A 581 -19.37 0.93 -9.36
N GLN A 582 -20.05 -0.10 -9.85
CA GLN A 582 -21.49 -0.30 -9.71
C GLN A 582 -21.88 -1.26 -8.57
N LEU A 583 -20.91 -1.82 -7.83
CA LEU A 583 -21.24 -2.69 -6.71
C LEU A 583 -22.16 -1.97 -5.71
N PRO A 584 -23.27 -2.61 -5.29
CA PRO A 584 -24.24 -1.98 -4.42
C PRO A 584 -23.66 -1.81 -3.01
N SER A 585 -24.32 -0.98 -2.19
CA SER A 585 -24.05 -0.96 -0.75
C SER A 585 -24.27 -2.35 -0.16
N VAL A 586 -23.41 -2.75 0.79
CA VAL A 586 -23.58 -3.99 1.56
C VAL A 586 -24.60 -3.89 2.70
N GLY A 587 -25.22 -2.72 2.87
CA GLY A 587 -26.17 -2.42 3.94
C GLY A 587 -25.53 -1.74 5.14
N THR A 588 -26.05 -1.99 6.33
CA THR A 588 -25.55 -1.43 7.58
C THR A 588 -24.59 -2.39 8.27
N VAL A 589 -23.45 -1.91 8.76
CA VAL A 589 -22.56 -2.65 9.67
C VAL A 589 -22.66 -2.10 11.09
N THR A 590 -22.33 -2.91 12.09
CA THR A 590 -22.22 -2.45 13.48
C THR A 590 -20.76 -2.17 13.83
N LEU A 591 -20.49 -0.93 14.25
CA LEU A 591 -19.20 -0.43 14.71
C LEU A 591 -19.22 -0.19 16.22
N ASN A 592 -18.07 0.19 16.78
CA ASN A 592 -17.97 0.61 18.17
C ASN A 592 -17.50 2.05 18.27
N ASP A 593 -18.10 2.81 19.18
CA ASP A 593 -17.58 4.11 19.55
C ASP A 593 -16.19 3.96 20.21
N PRO A 594 -15.16 4.69 19.73
CA PRO A 594 -13.79 4.50 20.19
C PRO A 594 -13.49 5.00 21.60
N PHE A 595 -14.46 5.64 22.28
CA PHE A 595 -14.31 6.19 23.63
C PHE A 595 -15.23 5.53 24.65
N THR A 596 -16.37 4.98 24.23
CA THR A 596 -17.32 4.31 25.16
C THR A 596 -17.47 2.83 24.90
N GLY A 597 -17.09 2.32 23.72
CA GLY A 597 -17.36 0.96 23.27
C GLY A 597 -18.80 0.72 22.83
N ALA A 598 -19.68 1.72 22.95
CA ALA A 598 -21.08 1.60 22.57
C ALA A 598 -21.23 1.25 21.08
N LEU A 599 -22.22 0.40 20.77
CA LEU A 599 -22.48 -0.01 19.40
C LEU A 599 -23.05 1.15 18.59
N LEU A 600 -22.52 1.35 17.39
CA LEU A 600 -22.91 2.40 16.46
C LEU A 600 -23.28 1.77 15.11
N PRO A 601 -24.53 1.93 14.62
CA PRO A 601 -24.88 1.52 13.29
C PRO A 601 -24.20 2.44 12.27
N TYR A 602 -23.63 1.86 11.21
CA TYR A 602 -23.02 2.61 10.12
C TYR A 602 -23.50 2.07 8.77
N THR A 603 -24.21 2.92 8.01
CA THR A 603 -24.66 2.59 6.66
C THR A 603 -23.49 2.63 5.70
N MET A 604 -23.12 1.48 5.14
CA MET A 604 -22.03 1.40 4.19
C MET A 604 -22.42 2.08 2.88
N PRO A 605 -21.54 2.89 2.29
CA PRO A 605 -21.83 3.49 1.01
C PRO A 605 -21.68 2.48 -0.14
N ALA A 606 -22.35 2.74 -1.28
CA ALA A 606 -22.24 1.93 -2.50
C ALA A 606 -21.03 2.34 -3.37
N GLY A 607 -20.93 1.76 -4.56
CA GLY A 607 -20.05 2.22 -5.63
C GLY A 607 -18.72 1.48 -5.73
N GLY A 608 -18.64 0.24 -5.24
CA GLY A 608 -17.38 -0.51 -5.10
C GLY A 608 -16.93 -0.72 -3.66
N ARG A 609 -17.56 -0.03 -2.71
CA ARG A 609 -17.19 -0.04 -1.29
C ARG A 609 -17.92 -1.11 -0.48
N GLY A 610 -17.30 -1.52 0.62
CA GLY A 610 -17.85 -2.46 1.58
C GLY A 610 -17.54 -3.93 1.31
N TYR A 611 -16.58 -4.21 0.43
CA TYR A 611 -16.16 -5.57 0.11
C TYR A 611 -14.68 -5.81 0.36
N THR A 612 -14.35 -7.04 0.77
CA THR A 612 -12.98 -7.55 0.85
C THR A 612 -12.88 -8.83 0.04
N ARG A 613 -11.89 -8.91 -0.86
CA ARG A 613 -11.55 -10.12 -1.61
C ARG A 613 -11.02 -11.19 -0.67
N VAL A 614 -11.41 -12.46 -0.89
CA VAL A 614 -10.87 -13.58 -0.12
C VAL A 614 -9.36 -13.75 -0.35
N PRO A 615 -8.48 -13.62 0.67
CA PRO A 615 -7.06 -13.92 0.52
C PRO A 615 -6.83 -15.42 0.22
N SER A 616 -5.80 -15.73 -0.58
CA SER A 616 -5.37 -17.12 -0.76
C SER A 616 -4.75 -17.63 0.55
N LEU A 617 -4.95 -18.93 0.83
CA LEU A 617 -4.28 -19.61 1.94
C LEU A 617 -2.98 -20.31 1.51
N ILE A 618 -2.54 -20.17 0.26
CA ILE A 618 -1.23 -20.71 -0.16
C ILE A 618 -0.13 -20.11 0.72
N GLY A 619 0.72 -20.96 1.29
CA GLY A 619 1.81 -20.53 2.14
C GLY A 619 1.34 -19.84 3.44
N LEU A 620 0.12 -20.13 3.90
CA LEU A 620 -0.47 -19.56 5.13
C LEU A 620 0.46 -19.69 6.36
N TRP A 621 1.24 -20.77 6.41
CA TRP A 621 2.25 -21.04 7.45
C TRP A 621 3.38 -20.02 7.49
N SER A 622 3.65 -19.34 6.38
CA SER A 622 4.78 -18.41 6.23
C SER A 622 4.38 -16.93 6.25
N THR A 623 3.09 -16.62 6.10
CA THR A 623 2.58 -15.28 5.82
C THR A 623 1.92 -14.59 7.02
N GLY A 624 1.89 -15.24 8.20
CA GLY A 624 1.43 -14.60 9.43
C GLY A 624 2.29 -13.37 9.78
N PRO A 625 1.76 -12.35 10.48
CA PRO A 625 0.44 -12.27 11.13
C PRO A 625 -0.77 -12.19 10.18
N TYR A 626 -1.99 -12.27 10.73
CA TYR A 626 -3.23 -12.32 9.93
C TYR A 626 -4.09 -11.07 10.03
N LEU A 627 -5.17 -11.10 9.23
CA LEU A 627 -5.99 -9.97 8.78
C LEU A 627 -5.22 -9.06 7.81
N LEU A 628 -5.95 -8.14 7.18
CA LEU A 628 -5.40 -7.28 6.12
C LEU A 628 -4.22 -6.43 6.59
N ASN A 629 -4.11 -6.17 7.89
CA ASN A 629 -3.22 -5.19 8.51
C ASN A 629 -2.21 -5.81 9.51
N ASN A 630 -2.03 -7.14 9.51
CA ASN A 630 -1.12 -7.85 10.42
C ASN A 630 -1.41 -7.64 11.92
N THR A 631 -2.67 -7.50 12.30
CA THR A 631 -3.06 -7.23 13.70
C THR A 631 -3.41 -8.48 14.51
N VAL A 632 -3.45 -9.66 13.88
CA VAL A 632 -3.73 -10.93 14.57
C VAL A 632 -2.48 -11.80 14.62
N GLY A 633 -1.86 -11.82 15.81
CA GLY A 633 -0.64 -12.56 16.15
C GLY A 633 0.62 -11.70 16.21
N PRO A 634 1.74 -12.30 16.67
CA PRO A 634 2.98 -11.58 16.97
C PRO A 634 3.86 -11.39 15.73
N PHE A 635 4.79 -10.43 15.79
CA PHE A 635 5.86 -10.30 14.81
C PHE A 635 7.15 -11.00 15.28
N GLU A 636 7.88 -11.60 14.33
CA GLU A 636 9.23 -12.16 14.53
C GLU A 636 10.14 -11.66 13.41
N SER A 637 11.34 -11.16 13.75
CA SER A 637 12.29 -10.65 12.75
C SER A 637 13.05 -11.76 12.02
N SER A 638 13.20 -12.95 12.61
CA SER A 638 13.87 -14.07 11.95
C SER A 638 12.98 -14.68 10.86
N PRO A 639 13.47 -14.84 9.62
CA PRO A 639 12.71 -15.49 8.56
C PRO A 639 12.79 -17.02 8.58
N SER A 640 13.36 -17.61 9.64
CA SER A 640 13.51 -19.05 9.78
C SER A 640 12.15 -19.78 9.80
N VAL A 641 12.15 -21.04 9.38
CA VAL A 641 10.95 -21.90 9.43
C VAL A 641 10.37 -21.96 10.85
N ALA A 642 11.22 -22.10 11.87
CA ALA A 642 10.78 -22.16 13.26
C ALA A 642 10.07 -20.87 13.72
N SER A 643 10.61 -19.70 13.37
CA SER A 643 10.00 -18.41 13.69
C SER A 643 8.69 -18.19 12.94
N ARG A 644 8.63 -18.54 11.65
CA ARG A 644 7.38 -18.50 10.86
C ARG A 644 6.31 -19.39 11.47
N MET A 645 6.67 -20.61 11.88
CA MET A 645 5.74 -21.54 12.56
C MET A 645 5.26 -21.02 13.92
N LYS A 646 6.12 -20.35 14.70
CA LYS A 646 5.71 -19.69 15.95
C LYS A 646 4.68 -18.59 15.69
N VAL A 647 4.90 -17.76 14.65
CA VAL A 647 3.95 -16.72 14.25
C VAL A 647 2.65 -17.35 13.74
N PHE A 648 2.72 -18.34 12.84
CA PHE A 648 1.57 -19.09 12.35
C PHE A 648 0.72 -19.65 13.49
N ASP A 649 1.32 -20.42 14.40
CA ASP A 649 0.59 -21.10 15.47
C ASP A 649 -0.11 -20.08 16.39
N ALA A 650 0.54 -18.95 16.69
CA ALA A 650 -0.06 -17.88 17.48
C ALA A 650 -1.18 -17.15 16.72
N SER A 651 -0.95 -16.77 15.46
CA SER A 651 -1.93 -16.07 14.62
C SER A 651 -3.15 -16.92 14.32
N ILE A 652 -2.98 -18.18 13.91
CA ILE A 652 -4.10 -19.08 13.58
C ILE A 652 -4.91 -19.42 14.84
N THR A 653 -4.24 -19.53 15.99
CA THR A 653 -4.92 -19.68 17.28
C THR A 653 -5.80 -18.45 17.56
N GLN A 654 -5.30 -17.23 17.36
CA GLN A 654 -6.14 -16.04 17.57
C GLN A 654 -7.26 -15.88 16.53
N MET A 655 -7.11 -16.45 15.33
CA MET A 655 -8.20 -16.51 14.35
C MET A 655 -9.34 -17.43 14.82
N LEU A 656 -9.02 -18.62 15.34
CA LEU A 656 -10.00 -19.64 15.75
C LEU A 656 -10.46 -19.52 17.22
N TRP A 657 -9.75 -18.76 18.05
CA TRP A 657 -10.10 -18.39 19.43
C TRP A 657 -10.01 -16.87 19.58
N PRO A 658 -10.99 -16.11 19.06
CA PRO A 658 -10.96 -14.64 19.06
C PRO A 658 -10.87 -14.03 20.45
N GLU A 659 -11.29 -14.74 21.50
CA GLU A 659 -11.12 -14.35 22.90
C GLU A 659 -9.64 -14.25 23.35
N LYS A 660 -8.71 -14.85 22.59
CA LYS A 660 -7.25 -14.75 22.83
C LYS A 660 -6.60 -13.56 22.12
N ARG A 661 -7.35 -12.79 21.33
CA ARG A 661 -6.84 -11.57 20.68
C ARG A 661 -6.57 -10.50 21.73
N GLU A 662 -5.65 -9.60 21.40
CA GLU A 662 -5.39 -8.41 22.22
C GLU A 662 -6.68 -7.59 22.39
N ARG A 663 -6.98 -7.24 23.64
CA ARG A 663 -8.08 -6.35 24.02
C ARG A 663 -7.57 -4.93 24.23
N ASP A 664 -8.45 -3.97 24.01
CA ASP A 664 -8.14 -2.56 24.13
C ASP A 664 -7.60 -2.20 25.52
N ALA A 665 -6.47 -1.49 25.58
CA ALA A 665 -5.82 -1.14 26.84
C ALA A 665 -6.65 -0.16 27.71
N GLU A 666 -7.55 0.63 27.12
CA GLU A 666 -8.37 1.61 27.85
C GLU A 666 -9.81 1.12 28.07
N LEU A 667 -10.40 0.42 27.09
CA LEU A 667 -11.80 0.00 27.11
C LEU A 667 -12.01 -1.48 27.44
N GLY A 668 -10.95 -2.30 27.42
CA GLY A 668 -11.00 -3.72 27.76
C GLY A 668 -12.10 -4.45 26.98
N ASP A 669 -12.90 -5.22 27.70
CA ASP A 669 -13.98 -6.06 27.12
C ASP A 669 -15.17 -5.26 26.56
N LYS A 670 -15.20 -3.93 26.70
CA LYS A 670 -16.20 -3.09 26.02
C LYS A 670 -15.99 -3.05 24.51
N LEU A 671 -14.83 -3.47 24.03
CA LEU A 671 -14.52 -3.56 22.61
C LEU A 671 -14.20 -5.00 22.20
N PRO A 672 -14.60 -5.42 20.99
CA PRO A 672 -14.29 -6.75 20.46
C PRO A 672 -12.82 -6.87 19.99
N GLY A 673 -11.95 -5.92 20.33
CA GLY A 673 -10.57 -5.85 19.86
C GLY A 673 -9.82 -4.65 20.43
N THR A 674 -8.81 -4.16 19.70
CA THR A 674 -7.93 -3.04 20.10
C THR A 674 -8.01 -1.84 19.16
N ILE A 675 -7.71 -0.64 19.67
CA ILE A 675 -7.61 0.61 18.92
C ILE A 675 -6.17 1.14 18.96
N ASP A 676 -5.67 1.52 17.78
CA ASP A 676 -4.36 2.17 17.63
C ASP A 676 -4.36 3.57 18.24
N ARG A 677 -3.43 3.81 19.17
CA ARG A 677 -3.29 5.08 19.89
C ARG A 677 -1.88 5.63 19.76
N THR A 678 -1.77 6.96 19.87
CA THR A 678 -0.49 7.65 19.99
C THR A 678 0.29 7.09 21.18
N THR A 679 1.54 6.71 20.93
CA THR A 679 2.44 6.11 21.93
C THR A 679 3.07 7.16 22.86
N GLN A 680 3.08 8.41 22.42
CA GLN A 680 3.57 9.58 23.15
C GLN A 680 2.85 10.86 22.69
N ARG A 681 3.09 11.95 23.41
CA ARG A 681 2.64 13.29 22.98
C ARG A 681 3.29 13.64 21.64
N SER A 682 2.46 14.02 20.68
CA SER A 682 2.87 14.28 19.30
C SER A 682 2.30 15.57 18.75
N GLU A 683 2.84 16.04 17.63
CA GLU A 683 2.47 17.27 16.97
C GLU A 683 2.51 17.06 15.45
N VAL A 684 1.67 17.77 14.71
CA VAL A 684 1.84 17.89 13.26
C VAL A 684 2.75 19.09 13.02
N VAL A 685 3.97 18.84 12.55
CA VAL A 685 4.99 19.88 12.33
C VAL A 685 5.15 20.11 10.82
N VAL A 686 5.04 21.36 10.39
CA VAL A 686 5.41 21.82 9.05
C VAL A 686 6.64 22.71 9.19
N PRO A 687 7.84 22.19 8.90
CA PRO A 687 9.06 22.97 9.03
C PRO A 687 9.01 24.29 8.27
N ALA A 688 9.66 25.33 8.81
CA ALA A 688 9.62 26.69 8.27
C ALA A 688 10.04 26.76 6.79
N GLY A 689 11.03 25.93 6.41
CA GLY A 689 11.49 25.79 5.03
C GLY A 689 10.39 25.35 4.08
N TYR A 690 9.40 24.58 4.53
CA TYR A 690 8.33 24.02 3.71
C TYR A 690 7.02 24.81 3.69
N VAL A 691 6.99 25.99 4.32
CA VAL A 691 5.81 26.85 4.31
C VAL A 691 5.68 27.50 2.92
N PRO A 692 4.54 27.34 2.21
CA PRO A 692 4.36 27.88 0.87
C PRO A 692 4.69 29.38 0.78
N ASP A 693 5.34 29.81 -0.30
CA ASP A 693 5.74 31.21 -0.53
C ASP A 693 4.57 32.19 -0.41
N ALA A 694 3.35 31.77 -0.73
CA ALA A 694 2.14 32.59 -0.58
C ALA A 694 1.77 32.88 0.90
N LEU A 695 2.23 32.04 1.83
CA LEU A 695 1.97 32.14 3.27
C LEU A 695 3.17 32.72 4.05
N GLN A 696 4.37 32.73 3.47
CA GLN A 696 5.56 33.33 4.10
C GLN A 696 5.38 34.83 4.46
N PRO A 697 4.79 35.71 3.62
CA PRO A 697 4.52 37.11 3.98
C PRO A 697 3.51 37.26 5.12
N LEU A 698 2.66 36.24 5.32
CA LEU A 698 1.65 36.21 6.36
C LEU A 698 2.20 35.64 7.67
N GLN A 699 3.34 34.95 7.70
CA GLN A 699 3.91 34.38 8.93
C GLN A 699 4.16 35.42 10.02
N GLY A 700 4.73 36.58 9.69
CA GLY A 700 4.93 37.66 10.67
C GLY A 700 3.62 38.26 11.19
N THR A 701 2.55 38.18 10.40
CA THR A 701 1.20 38.60 10.80
C THR A 701 0.50 37.50 11.60
N LEU A 702 0.56 36.24 11.18
CA LEU A 702 0.02 35.07 11.87
C LEU A 702 0.69 34.85 13.22
N HIS A 703 2.01 34.98 13.35
CA HIS A 703 2.72 34.95 14.62
C HIS A 703 2.25 36.05 15.58
N ARG A 704 2.01 37.27 15.05
CA ARG A 704 1.52 38.41 15.84
C ARG A 704 0.09 38.21 16.39
N TRP A 705 -0.76 37.44 15.71
CA TRP A 705 -2.17 37.21 16.10
C TRP A 705 -2.44 35.79 16.65
N LEU A 706 -1.57 34.82 16.39
CA LEU A 706 -1.67 33.40 16.74
C LEU A 706 -0.27 32.83 17.12
N PRO A 707 0.38 33.34 18.19
CA PRO A 707 1.72 32.91 18.58
C PRO A 707 1.80 31.45 19.06
N TRP A 708 0.65 30.81 19.27
CA TRP A 708 0.52 29.38 19.61
C TRP A 708 0.46 28.45 18.38
N LEU A 709 0.30 29.01 17.17
CA LEU A 709 0.15 28.27 15.91
C LEU A 709 1.38 28.46 14.99
N VAL A 710 2.03 29.62 15.06
CA VAL A 710 3.18 29.99 14.23
C VAL A 710 4.25 30.63 15.14
N GLY A 711 5.40 29.99 15.29
CA GLY A 711 6.57 30.56 15.97
C GLY A 711 7.21 31.69 15.16
N ALA A 712 7.99 32.57 15.79
CA ALA A 712 8.64 33.67 15.08
C ALA A 712 9.79 33.14 14.20
N GLY A 713 9.55 32.93 12.90
CA GLY A 713 10.56 32.37 11.99
C GLY A 713 10.82 30.86 12.16
N GLU A 714 9.84 30.14 12.73
CA GLU A 714 9.92 28.71 13.08
C GLU A 714 8.73 27.93 12.52
N ASP A 715 8.81 26.60 12.60
CA ASP A 715 7.86 25.61 12.10
C ASP A 715 6.38 25.89 12.49
N ILE A 716 5.43 25.54 11.63
CA ILE A 716 4.00 25.55 11.99
C ILE A 716 3.69 24.24 12.72
N THR A 717 3.21 24.34 13.96
CA THR A 717 2.95 23.18 14.81
C THR A 717 1.47 23.11 15.18
N LEU A 718 0.80 22.02 14.83
CA LEU A 718 -0.56 21.71 15.29
C LEU A 718 -0.49 20.64 16.40
N GLY A 719 -0.82 21.04 17.62
CA GLY A 719 -0.73 20.19 18.80
C GLY A 719 -0.87 21.00 20.09
N PRO A 720 -0.59 20.39 21.25
CA PRO A 720 -0.15 19.01 21.43
C PRO A 720 -1.29 17.99 21.25
N ILE A 721 -1.00 16.87 20.57
CA ILE A 721 -1.86 15.69 20.53
C ILE A 721 -1.42 14.78 21.69
N PRO A 722 -2.30 14.47 22.65
CA PRO A 722 -1.90 13.72 23.85
C PRO A 722 -1.55 12.27 23.53
N LYS A 723 -0.70 11.66 24.36
CA LYS A 723 -0.51 10.20 24.40
C LYS A 723 -1.84 9.49 24.66
N GLY A 724 -2.04 8.34 24.02
CA GLY A 724 -3.25 7.53 24.19
C GLY A 724 -4.44 8.03 23.36
N MET A 725 -4.25 8.97 22.44
CA MET A 725 -5.32 9.41 21.54
C MET A 725 -5.45 8.43 20.37
N PRO A 726 -6.66 7.97 20.00
CA PRO A 726 -6.83 7.14 18.81
C PRO A 726 -6.27 7.82 17.56
N VAL A 727 -5.32 7.17 16.88
CA VAL A 727 -4.62 7.70 15.70
C VAL A 727 -5.63 8.05 14.61
N ASN A 728 -6.58 7.17 14.36
CA ASN A 728 -7.56 7.34 13.29
C ASN A 728 -8.49 8.55 13.46
N LEU A 729 -8.53 9.23 14.62
CA LEU A 729 -9.33 10.43 14.78
C LEU A 729 -8.80 11.58 13.92
N ILE A 730 -7.49 11.64 13.71
CA ILE A 730 -6.86 12.65 12.85
C ILE A 730 -6.60 12.07 11.47
N ALA A 731 -6.09 10.83 11.38
CA ALA A 731 -5.73 10.23 10.10
C ALA A 731 -6.93 10.05 9.15
N ASN A 732 -8.13 9.83 9.69
CA ASN A 732 -9.34 9.63 8.90
C ASN A 732 -10.16 10.92 8.69
N LEU A 733 -9.62 12.10 9.02
CA LEU A 733 -10.37 13.35 8.89
C LEU A 733 -10.68 13.65 7.42
N LYS A 734 -11.97 13.77 7.14
CA LYS A 734 -12.51 14.23 5.88
C LYS A 734 -12.21 15.71 5.71
N LEU A 735 -11.20 16.03 4.92
CA LEU A 735 -10.82 17.43 4.66
C LEU A 735 -11.80 18.12 3.71
N ARG A 736 -12.49 17.37 2.85
CA ARG A 736 -13.44 17.89 1.85
C ARG A 736 -14.70 17.05 1.74
N ALA A 737 -15.78 17.68 1.28
CA ALA A 737 -16.97 16.96 0.85
C ALA A 737 -16.63 15.98 -0.28
N GLU A 738 -17.23 14.79 -0.24
CA GLU A 738 -17.03 13.71 -1.24
C GLU A 738 -18.12 13.68 -2.31
N SER A 739 -19.13 14.53 -2.14
CA SER A 739 -20.25 14.69 -3.05
C SER A 739 -20.14 16.05 -3.72
N ASP A 740 -20.57 16.10 -4.98
CA ASP A 740 -20.70 17.37 -5.68
C ASP A 740 -21.96 18.14 -5.32
N ASP A 741 -22.87 17.52 -4.57
CA ASP A 741 -24.08 18.15 -4.06
C ASP A 741 -23.75 19.39 -3.20
N VAL A 742 -24.50 20.46 -3.45
CA VAL A 742 -24.29 21.76 -2.78
C VAL A 742 -24.65 21.67 -1.30
N GLY A 743 -25.69 20.91 -0.95
CA GLY A 743 -26.11 20.68 0.44
C GLY A 743 -25.03 19.96 1.23
N ASP A 744 -24.46 18.88 0.68
CA ASP A 744 -23.34 18.15 1.29
C ASP A 744 -22.11 19.02 1.48
N LYS A 745 -21.75 19.84 0.48
CA LYS A 745 -20.65 20.81 0.58
C LYS A 745 -20.88 21.83 1.70
N LEU A 746 -22.08 22.40 1.81
CA LEU A 746 -22.43 23.35 2.87
C LEU A 746 -22.40 22.70 4.26
N ALA A 747 -22.97 21.49 4.39
CA ALA A 747 -22.94 20.73 5.64
C ALA A 747 -21.50 20.41 6.06
N HIS A 748 -20.64 20.03 5.10
CA HIS A 748 -19.21 19.79 5.34
C HIS A 748 -18.50 21.04 5.85
N VAL A 749 -18.67 22.18 5.18
CA VAL A 749 -18.08 23.47 5.59
C VAL A 749 -18.53 23.84 7.00
N ARG A 750 -19.81 23.66 7.33
CA ARG A 750 -20.33 23.89 8.68
C ARG A 750 -19.67 22.98 9.71
N ASN A 751 -19.57 21.67 9.43
CA ASN A 751 -18.98 20.70 10.35
C ASN A 751 -17.49 20.97 10.58
N VAL A 752 -16.73 21.29 9.53
CA VAL A 752 -15.32 21.68 9.65
C VAL A 752 -15.19 22.98 10.45
N GLY A 753 -16.04 23.97 10.18
CA GLY A 753 -16.07 25.22 10.94
C GLY A 753 -16.35 25.00 12.43
N GLU A 754 -17.30 24.13 12.76
CA GLU A 754 -17.60 23.73 14.14
C GLU A 754 -16.39 23.08 14.82
N LEU A 755 -15.75 22.11 14.15
CA LEU A 755 -14.55 21.43 14.67
C LEU A 755 -13.42 22.42 14.93
N VAL A 756 -13.12 23.31 13.98
CA VAL A 756 -12.05 24.32 14.12
C VAL A 756 -12.34 25.29 15.25
N LEU A 757 -13.58 25.76 15.38
CA LEU A 757 -13.98 26.68 16.45
C LEU A 757 -13.86 26.03 17.84
N LYS A 758 -14.32 24.78 17.99
CA LYS A 758 -14.20 24.03 19.23
C LYS A 758 -12.73 23.73 19.56
N LEU A 759 -11.96 23.22 18.59
CA LEU A 759 -10.54 22.94 18.76
C LEU A 759 -9.78 24.19 19.21
N LYS A 760 -10.06 25.34 18.60
CA LYS A 760 -9.47 26.62 19.01
C LYS A 760 -9.83 26.99 20.44
N ALA A 761 -11.09 26.85 20.84
CA ALA A 761 -11.52 27.16 22.21
C ALA A 761 -10.89 26.21 23.24
N ASP A 762 -10.82 24.92 22.93
CA ASP A 762 -10.23 23.91 23.81
C ASP A 762 -8.72 24.11 23.98
N LEU A 763 -7.99 24.36 22.87
CA LEU A 763 -6.55 24.66 22.91
C LEU A 763 -6.25 25.99 23.63
N ALA A 764 -7.04 27.04 23.40
CA ALA A 764 -6.84 28.33 24.05
C ALA A 764 -7.09 28.29 25.57
N THR A 765 -7.87 27.31 26.05
CA THR A 765 -8.18 27.13 27.47
C THR A 765 -7.38 26.01 28.14
N ALA A 766 -6.48 25.35 27.40
CA ALA A 766 -5.56 24.36 27.96
C ALA A 766 -4.40 25.09 28.69
N PRO A 767 -4.02 24.65 29.91
CA PRO A 767 -2.80 25.11 30.56
C PRO A 767 -1.58 24.88 29.65
N LYS A 768 -0.58 25.77 29.70
CA LYS A 768 0.64 25.65 28.88
C LYS A 768 1.43 24.36 29.18
N ASP A 769 1.25 23.82 30.37
CA ASP A 769 1.88 22.62 30.92
C ASP A 769 0.86 21.47 31.14
N ALA A 770 -0.30 21.52 30.45
CA ALA A 770 -1.35 20.53 30.59
C ALA A 770 -0.81 19.09 30.47
N SER A 771 -1.18 18.24 31.41
CA SER A 771 -0.94 16.80 31.36
C SER A 771 -1.70 16.15 30.19
N ASP A 772 -1.28 14.96 29.76
CA ASP A 772 -2.00 14.23 28.71
C ASP A 772 -3.44 13.87 29.13
N GLN A 773 -3.71 13.76 30.43
CA GLN A 773 -5.06 13.54 30.95
C GLN A 773 -5.93 14.79 30.78
N GLU A 774 -5.42 15.98 31.13
CA GLU A 774 -6.14 17.24 30.95
C GLU A 774 -6.39 17.55 29.48
N LEU A 775 -5.38 17.31 28.62
CA LEU A 775 -5.53 17.42 27.18
C LEU A 775 -6.63 16.47 26.69
N ARG A 776 -6.59 15.18 27.02
CA ARG A 776 -7.64 14.22 26.62
C ARG A 776 -9.03 14.65 27.09
N ALA A 777 -9.16 15.19 28.29
CA ALA A 777 -10.43 15.72 28.80
C ALA A 777 -10.93 16.91 27.96
N LYS A 778 -10.04 17.78 27.48
CA LYS A 778 -10.39 18.86 26.55
C LYS A 778 -10.76 18.33 25.17
N PHE A 779 -10.00 17.37 24.63
CA PHE A 779 -10.28 16.70 23.36
C PHE A 779 -11.61 15.93 23.37
N ALA A 780 -12.18 15.59 24.53
CA ALA A 780 -13.49 14.97 24.62
C ALA A 780 -14.60 15.81 23.96
N ASN A 781 -14.50 17.15 24.00
CA ASN A 781 -15.43 18.06 23.31
C ASN A 781 -15.34 17.98 21.77
N LEU A 782 -14.23 17.44 21.27
CA LEU A 782 -13.96 17.27 19.83
C LEU A 782 -14.36 15.90 19.31
N ARG A 783 -14.67 14.93 20.19
CA ARG A 783 -15.08 13.56 19.81
C ARG A 783 -16.16 13.55 18.75
N GLU A 784 -17.32 14.12 19.03
CA GLU A 784 -18.46 14.04 18.11
C GLU A 784 -18.19 14.80 16.79
N PRO A 785 -17.65 16.04 16.81
CA PRO A 785 -17.23 16.71 15.57
C PRO A 785 -16.22 15.91 14.72
N MET A 786 -15.21 15.29 15.36
CA MET A 786 -14.19 14.50 14.66
C MET A 786 -14.77 13.20 14.09
N LEU A 787 -15.61 12.49 14.85
CA LEU A 787 -16.29 11.28 14.37
C LEU A 787 -17.24 11.58 13.20
N ARG A 788 -17.97 12.70 13.26
CA ARG A 788 -18.83 13.16 12.16
C ARG A 788 -18.05 13.47 10.88
N LEU A 789 -16.79 13.88 11.03
CA LEU A 789 -15.87 14.14 9.94
C LEU A 789 -14.93 12.96 9.65
N SER A 790 -15.18 11.76 10.19
CA SER A 790 -14.34 10.61 9.89
C SER A 790 -14.77 9.93 8.59
N LYS A 791 -13.81 9.73 7.69
CA LYS A 791 -13.97 8.90 6.48
C LYS A 791 -14.12 7.41 6.79
N CYS A 792 -13.47 6.95 7.86
CA CYS A 792 -13.65 5.61 8.39
C CYS A 792 -13.84 5.68 9.91
N PRO A 793 -15.09 5.53 10.41
CA PRO A 793 -15.37 5.57 11.84
C PRO A 793 -15.15 4.22 12.56
N ASP A 794 -14.44 3.27 11.95
CA ASP A 794 -14.12 1.96 12.54
C ASP A 794 -12.68 1.92 13.06
N PHE A 795 -12.56 1.97 14.38
CA PHE A 795 -11.28 2.10 15.07
C PHE A 795 -10.71 0.75 15.54
N VAL A 796 -11.52 -0.31 15.54
CA VAL A 796 -11.11 -1.60 16.08
C VAL A 796 -10.40 -2.38 14.99
N VAL A 797 -9.08 -2.60 15.14
CA VAL A 797 -8.22 -3.02 14.03
C VAL A 797 -8.09 -4.55 13.88
N ASN A 798 -8.35 -5.32 14.93
CA ASN A 798 -8.16 -6.78 14.99
C ASN A 798 -9.46 -7.58 15.16
N ARG A 799 -10.63 -6.99 14.84
CA ARG A 799 -11.94 -7.66 14.91
C ARG A 799 -12.32 -8.41 13.62
N GLY A 800 -13.31 -9.27 13.73
CA GLY A 800 -13.96 -9.94 12.60
C GLY A 800 -13.33 -11.26 12.18
N HIS A 801 -13.84 -11.80 11.08
CA HIS A 801 -13.51 -13.13 10.55
C HIS A 801 -13.72 -14.24 11.59
N TYR A 802 -14.97 -14.38 12.04
CA TYR A 802 -15.35 -15.25 13.18
C TYR A 802 -15.82 -16.66 12.78
N PHE A 803 -15.61 -17.08 11.54
CA PHE A 803 -16.03 -18.41 11.06
C PHE A 803 -15.46 -19.54 11.93
N GLY A 804 -16.31 -20.51 12.27
CA GLY A 804 -15.94 -21.63 13.14
C GLY A 804 -15.90 -21.29 14.64
N THR A 805 -16.35 -20.10 15.05
CA THR A 805 -16.32 -19.63 16.44
C THR A 805 -17.71 -19.24 16.93
N ALA A 806 -17.92 -19.27 18.26
CA ALA A 806 -19.17 -18.82 18.86
C ALA A 806 -19.45 -17.32 18.62
N GLU A 807 -18.40 -16.52 18.44
CA GLU A 807 -18.48 -15.06 18.22
C GLU A 807 -19.28 -14.71 16.96
N PHE A 808 -19.24 -15.51 15.90
CA PHE A 808 -20.04 -15.26 14.70
C PHE A 808 -21.55 -15.26 14.98
N ASN A 809 -21.97 -16.14 15.90
CA ASN A 809 -23.36 -16.36 16.25
C ASN A 809 -23.87 -15.40 17.35
N GLN A 810 -23.00 -14.55 17.91
CA GLN A 810 -23.42 -13.48 18.81
C GLN A 810 -24.06 -12.35 17.99
N GLN A 811 -25.39 -12.41 17.87
CA GLN A 811 -26.16 -11.49 17.03
C GLN A 811 -26.73 -10.27 17.77
N GLU A 812 -26.55 -10.19 19.08
CA GLU A 812 -27.03 -9.06 19.86
C GLU A 812 -26.38 -7.74 19.39
N GLY A 813 -27.19 -6.70 19.20
CA GLY A 813 -26.71 -5.40 18.72
C GLY A 813 -26.25 -5.32 17.26
N LEU A 814 -26.19 -6.44 16.53
CA LEU A 814 -25.89 -6.45 15.10
C LEU A 814 -27.02 -5.86 14.26
N SER A 815 -26.66 -5.30 13.11
CA SER A 815 -27.61 -4.78 12.13
C SER A 815 -28.49 -5.89 11.52
N ALA A 816 -29.59 -5.50 10.87
CA ALA A 816 -30.43 -6.46 10.15
C ALA A 816 -29.66 -7.12 8.97
N ASP A 817 -28.80 -6.36 8.28
CA ASP A 817 -28.00 -6.86 7.16
C ASP A 817 -26.94 -7.86 7.61
N GLU A 818 -26.34 -7.66 8.79
CA GLU A 818 -25.38 -8.60 9.38
C GLU A 818 -26.06 -9.89 9.87
N LYS A 819 -27.27 -9.78 10.42
CA LYS A 819 -28.09 -10.92 10.87
C LYS A 819 -28.61 -11.75 9.71
N ALA A 820 -28.81 -11.14 8.54
CA ALA A 820 -29.36 -11.80 7.36
C ALA A 820 -28.48 -12.94 6.81
N PHE A 821 -27.19 -13.01 7.20
CA PHE A 821 -26.31 -14.12 6.87
C PHE A 821 -26.49 -15.36 7.76
N GLY A 822 -27.34 -15.29 8.79
CA GLY A 822 -27.69 -16.42 9.63
C GLY A 822 -26.58 -16.80 10.62
N THR A 823 -26.46 -18.10 10.87
CA THR A 823 -25.49 -18.68 11.82
C THR A 823 -24.52 -19.58 11.08
N GLU A 824 -23.34 -19.80 11.65
CA GLU A 824 -22.35 -20.75 11.14
C GLU A 824 -22.04 -21.80 12.22
N PRO A 825 -21.57 -23.01 11.82
CA PRO A 825 -21.16 -24.04 12.77
C PRO A 825 -20.07 -23.53 13.74
N VAL A 826 -20.22 -23.86 15.02
CA VAL A 826 -19.19 -23.61 16.04
C VAL A 826 -18.31 -24.85 16.13
N LEU A 827 -17.02 -24.70 15.86
CA LEU A 827 -16.06 -25.80 15.91
C LEU A 827 -15.66 -26.11 17.35
N SER A 828 -15.55 -27.40 17.68
CA SER A 828 -14.93 -27.82 18.93
C SER A 828 -13.43 -27.51 18.93
N ASP A 829 -12.79 -27.50 20.10
CA ASP A 829 -11.34 -27.31 20.20
C ASP A 829 -10.56 -28.38 19.41
N ASP A 830 -11.05 -29.62 19.40
CA ASP A 830 -10.44 -30.69 18.61
C ASP A 830 -10.60 -30.47 17.11
N ASP A 831 -11.77 -29.98 16.65
CA ASP A 831 -11.99 -29.63 15.24
C ASP A 831 -11.07 -28.48 14.82
N LYS A 832 -10.90 -27.45 15.67
CA LYS A 832 -9.98 -26.34 15.40
C LYS A 832 -8.54 -26.83 15.30
N ARG A 833 -8.10 -27.71 16.20
CA ARG A 833 -6.74 -28.30 16.17
C ARG A 833 -6.53 -29.17 14.93
N ALA A 834 -7.51 -29.98 14.57
CA ALA A 834 -7.47 -30.80 13.35
C ALA A 834 -7.44 -29.93 12.08
N LEU A 835 -8.25 -28.86 12.04
CA LEU A 835 -8.21 -27.86 10.97
C LEU A 835 -6.81 -27.24 10.86
N ILE A 836 -6.23 -26.79 11.96
CA ILE A 836 -4.86 -26.23 11.98
C ILE A 836 -3.85 -27.23 11.41
N ALA A 837 -3.92 -28.50 11.80
CA ALA A 837 -3.02 -29.53 11.27
C ALA A 837 -3.13 -29.67 9.74
N PHE A 838 -4.34 -29.57 9.19
CA PHE A 838 -4.53 -29.58 7.74
C PHE A 838 -4.05 -28.28 7.08
N LEU A 839 -4.32 -27.11 7.68
CA LEU A 839 -3.88 -25.81 7.15
C LEU A 839 -2.35 -25.67 7.06
N LYS A 840 -1.58 -26.41 7.88
CA LYS A 840 -0.11 -26.47 7.78
C LYS A 840 0.38 -27.07 6.46
N THR A 841 -0.48 -27.79 5.74
CA THR A 841 -0.13 -28.42 4.44
C THR A 841 -0.24 -27.48 3.24
N PHE A 842 -0.79 -26.28 3.43
CA PHE A 842 -1.15 -25.34 2.36
C PHE A 842 -0.01 -24.47 1.85
#